data_AF-A0A950E1K0-F1
#
_entry.id   AF-A0A950E1K0-F1
#
_cell.length_a   1.000
_cell.length_b   1.000
_cell.length_c   1.000
_cell.angle_alpha   90.00
_cell.angle_beta   90.00
_cell.angle_gamma   90.00
#
_symmetry.space_group_name_H-M   'P 1'
#
loop_
_entity.id
_entity.type
_entity.pdbx_description
1 polymer ?
#
loop_
_entity_poly.entity_id
_entity_poly.type
_entity_poly.pdbx_seq_one_letter_code
_entity_poly.pdbx_strand_id
1 'polypeptide(L)'
;MNATFFEQQDQARRTSRRLIFLFGASVIAIVVAVNVALGALYLFVLSPHGAWARQGLDALPNYFVSTTTVVVVLLIGGGTLLQMQQLREGGEAVARMIGARAIDPSSQDQLERRLLNIVEEMALASGIAAPRAYVLERQDTINAFAAGLGARDAVITVTHGALTRLTRDELQGVIGHEFSHILNGDMALNLRLIGLLQGLLMLALFGRFLAGFDSPRISVSGRRDSRSAIFVVGIVVLALGSIGVLFGRLIKAGVSRQREYLADASSLQFTRNADGIGGALRKIGGLAGEDGDGDGGRIDHPHAETLSHMFLAPARASFADGWMATHPPLQERIRRIYGRAMDFVPAPELVTWNKPDRSQAPELAPLPFPAGPQAASAQPAQAVSQAGVAPAAAPPAVQGQAVAAEAIARSAAHPLSPVTGLIAADTATSGLHAAIGKPQPAAQPFVERLLQRVESLGLRASLSDATGAQLLALGLLVEQEQAMAQRQEAVVAGAFGADAAAQVERVRSAAAQMPPGWRLPLVDLAMPALRKLPPAARQRLVELARAMIAAGGRVTLPEFLLYTVLEARLGVAAQSALPARYASLRDLGEEARQALSLVATVRMPQAPAKAYTAGAALLQGIDPNPIARDGLGLERISQALHRLNGLAPLAKPQFIKACVAVAFVDGSTNWQAASCLRTLCAALDCPLPPQVDSDAQAQDTGS
;
A
#
# COMPACT_ATOMS: atom_id res chain seq x y z
N MET A 1 -5.82 20.60 13.76
CA MET A 1 -4.42 20.82 13.38
C MET A 1 -3.97 19.59 12.62
N ASN A 2 -3.99 19.64 11.30
CA ASN A 2 -3.71 18.48 10.46
C ASN A 2 -2.21 18.44 10.18
N ALA A 3 -1.54 17.43 10.72
CA ALA A 3 -0.14 17.19 10.42
C ALA A 3 0.01 16.99 8.89
N THR A 4 0.98 17.67 8.29
CA THR A 4 1.32 17.52 6.87
C THR A 4 1.80 16.09 6.60
N PHE A 5 1.64 15.56 5.38
CA PHE A 5 2.15 14.24 4.97
C PHE A 5 3.63 14.01 5.34
N PHE A 6 4.43 15.08 5.39
CA PHE A 6 5.84 15.05 5.81
C PHE A 6 6.03 14.90 7.32
N GLU A 7 5.20 15.55 8.13
CA GLU A 7 5.18 15.31 9.58
C GLU A 7 4.76 13.87 9.89
N GLN A 8 3.83 13.31 9.12
CA GLN A 8 3.45 11.89 9.22
C GLN A 8 4.61 10.96 8.85
N GLN A 9 5.38 11.28 7.80
CA GLN A 9 6.54 10.47 7.39
C GLN A 9 7.72 10.58 8.38
N ASP A 10 7.98 11.77 8.94
CA ASP A 10 8.99 11.96 9.98
C ASP A 10 8.59 11.32 11.31
N GLN A 11 7.32 11.39 11.67
CA GLN A 11 6.77 10.66 12.81
C GLN A 11 6.92 9.15 12.61
N ALA A 12 6.60 8.61 11.43
CA ALA A 12 6.78 7.20 11.09
C ALA A 12 8.25 6.75 11.19
N ARG A 13 9.21 7.59 10.75
CA ARG A 13 10.65 7.33 10.88
C ARG A 13 11.12 7.36 12.33
N ARG A 14 10.69 8.35 13.12
CA ARG A 14 11.02 8.46 14.56
C ARG A 14 10.48 7.25 15.32
N THR A 15 9.25 6.84 15.03
CA THR A 15 8.63 5.66 15.63
C THR A 15 9.36 4.38 15.22
N SER A 16 9.74 4.24 13.95
CA SER A 16 10.55 3.11 13.48
C SER A 16 11.91 3.03 14.18
N ARG A 17 12.60 4.18 14.36
CA ARG A 17 13.87 4.25 15.09
C ARG A 17 13.71 3.88 16.56
N ARG A 18 12.68 4.41 17.23
CA ARG A 18 12.35 4.07 18.63
C ARG A 18 12.08 2.57 18.78
N LEU A 19 11.35 1.98 17.84
CA LEU A 19 11.02 0.55 17.84
C LEU A 19 12.27 -0.31 17.70
N ILE A 20 13.17 0.01 16.75
CA ILE A 20 14.46 -0.68 16.60
C ILE A 20 15.31 -0.55 17.86
N PHE A 21 15.33 0.64 18.47
CA PHE A 21 16.04 0.87 19.73
C PHE A 21 15.47 0.01 20.88
N LEU A 22 14.15 0.03 21.07
CA LEU A 22 13.48 -0.78 22.10
C LEU A 22 13.68 -2.28 21.88
N PHE A 23 13.67 -2.73 20.62
CA PHE A 23 13.99 -4.11 20.28
C PHE A 23 15.44 -4.46 20.65
N GLY A 24 16.40 -3.64 20.24
CA GLY A 24 17.82 -3.84 20.60
C GLY A 24 18.04 -3.88 22.11
N ALA A 25 17.41 -2.95 22.85
CA ALA A 25 17.45 -2.94 24.32
C ALA A 25 16.84 -4.21 24.93
N SER A 26 15.73 -4.71 24.37
CA SER A 26 15.09 -5.95 24.82
C SER A 26 15.97 -7.17 24.56
N VAL A 27 16.62 -7.25 23.40
CA VAL A 27 17.57 -8.33 23.08
C VAL A 27 18.75 -8.33 24.05
N ILE A 28 19.32 -7.15 24.35
CA ILE A 28 20.40 -7.02 25.33
C ILE A 28 19.94 -7.50 26.71
N ALA A 29 18.76 -7.07 27.16
CA ALA A 29 18.20 -7.49 28.46
C ALA A 29 17.99 -9.01 28.53
N ILE A 30 17.47 -9.63 27.48
CA ILE A 30 17.27 -11.08 27.39
C ILE A 30 18.61 -11.82 27.41
N VAL A 31 19.60 -11.36 26.64
CA VAL A 31 20.94 -11.96 26.61
C VAL A 31 21.57 -11.94 28.00
N VAL A 32 21.50 -10.80 28.70
CA VAL A 32 21.99 -10.69 30.08
C VAL A 32 21.24 -11.65 31.01
N ALA A 33 19.91 -11.68 30.95
CA ALA A 33 19.10 -12.55 31.79
C ALA A 33 19.38 -14.05 31.55
N VAL A 34 19.56 -14.47 30.29
CA VAL A 34 19.92 -15.86 29.94
C VAL A 34 21.30 -16.23 30.47
N ASN A 35 22.30 -15.37 30.30
CA ASN A 35 23.65 -15.64 30.84
C ASN A 35 23.64 -15.77 32.36
N VAL A 36 22.94 -14.88 33.07
CA VAL A 36 22.82 -14.92 34.53
C VAL A 36 22.09 -16.18 34.99
N ALA A 37 20.95 -16.50 34.37
CA ALA A 37 20.14 -17.65 34.78
C ALA A 37 20.83 -18.99 34.49
N LEU A 38 21.43 -19.14 33.30
CA LEU A 38 22.16 -20.37 32.95
C LEU A 38 23.47 -20.49 33.74
N GLY A 39 24.15 -19.37 34.03
CA GLY A 39 25.33 -19.35 34.88
C GLY A 39 25.00 -19.77 36.32
N ALA A 40 23.92 -19.22 36.90
CA ALA A 40 23.44 -19.62 38.21
C ALA A 40 23.00 -21.10 38.24
N LEU A 41 22.25 -21.55 37.24
CA LEU A 41 21.85 -22.95 37.10
C LEU A 41 23.09 -23.86 37.04
N TYR A 42 24.10 -23.48 36.26
CA TYR A 42 25.34 -24.24 36.18
C TYR A 42 26.04 -24.30 37.54
N LEU A 43 26.27 -23.14 38.19
CA LEU A 43 27.02 -23.06 39.44
C LEU A 43 26.32 -23.80 40.60
N PHE A 44 24.99 -23.68 40.72
CA PHE A 44 24.26 -24.21 41.87
C PHE A 44 23.67 -25.60 41.67
N VAL A 45 23.48 -26.05 40.43
CA VAL A 45 22.80 -27.33 40.14
C VAL A 45 23.67 -28.31 39.36
N LEU A 46 24.44 -27.83 38.37
CA LEU A 46 25.19 -28.71 37.46
C LEU A 46 26.66 -28.88 37.85
N SER A 47 27.23 -27.93 38.60
CA SER A 47 28.64 -27.96 38.99
C SER A 47 28.91 -28.92 40.16
N PRO A 48 30.14 -29.45 40.29
CA PRO A 48 30.53 -30.29 41.42
C PRO A 48 30.28 -29.57 42.75
N HIS A 49 29.77 -30.30 43.75
CA HIS A 49 29.38 -29.70 45.04
C HIS A 49 30.53 -28.90 45.65
N GLY A 50 30.25 -27.63 45.99
CA GLY A 50 31.24 -26.70 46.57
C GLY A 50 32.23 -26.08 45.57
N ALA A 51 32.03 -26.21 44.25
CA ALA A 51 32.85 -25.49 43.25
C ALA A 51 32.69 -23.96 43.37
N TRP A 52 31.45 -23.47 43.50
CA TRP A 52 31.15 -22.07 43.77
C TRP A 52 31.89 -21.52 45.01
N ALA A 53 31.86 -22.25 46.13
CA ALA A 53 32.48 -21.79 47.38
C ALA A 53 34.01 -21.69 47.28
N ARG A 54 34.66 -22.42 46.36
CA ARG A 54 36.12 -22.46 46.19
C ARG A 54 36.64 -21.51 45.12
N GLN A 55 35.89 -21.32 44.04
CA GLN A 55 36.35 -20.63 42.83
C GLN A 55 35.44 -19.48 42.41
N GLY A 56 34.30 -19.26 43.07
CA GLY A 56 33.36 -18.20 42.72
C GLY A 56 32.89 -18.30 41.27
N LEU A 57 33.03 -17.21 40.51
CA LEU A 57 32.69 -17.15 39.08
C LEU A 57 33.67 -17.92 38.18
N ASP A 58 34.90 -18.18 38.65
CA ASP A 58 35.90 -18.95 37.89
C ASP A 58 35.55 -20.44 37.79
N ALA A 59 34.53 -20.89 38.53
CA ALA A 59 33.95 -22.23 38.36
C ALA A 59 33.16 -22.37 37.05
N LEU A 60 32.81 -21.28 36.36
CA LEU A 60 32.17 -21.33 35.05
C LEU A 60 33.17 -21.81 33.98
N PRO A 61 32.73 -22.57 32.96
CA PRO A 61 33.59 -22.97 31.86
C PRO A 61 34.21 -21.76 31.13
N ASN A 62 35.44 -21.93 30.65
CA ASN A 62 36.06 -20.94 29.77
C ASN A 62 35.13 -20.64 28.58
N TYR A 63 34.99 -19.36 28.25
CA TYR A 63 34.11 -18.89 27.16
C TYR A 63 32.61 -19.17 27.39
N PHE A 64 32.14 -19.47 28.61
CA PHE A 64 30.73 -19.74 28.89
C PHE A 64 29.82 -18.57 28.46
N VAL A 65 30.15 -17.35 28.90
CA VAL A 65 29.35 -16.15 28.60
C VAL A 65 29.39 -15.80 27.12
N SER A 66 30.55 -15.88 26.48
CA SER A 66 30.69 -15.57 25.05
C SER A 66 29.94 -16.59 24.19
N THR A 67 30.04 -17.88 24.49
CA THR A 67 29.34 -18.94 23.76
C THR A 67 27.83 -18.82 23.91
N THR A 68 27.34 -18.65 25.15
CA THR A 68 25.90 -18.49 25.42
C THR A 68 25.35 -17.25 24.72
N THR A 69 26.07 -16.14 24.77
CA THR A 69 25.69 -14.89 24.10
C THR A 69 25.59 -15.07 22.58
N VAL A 70 26.60 -15.68 21.96
CA VAL A 70 26.61 -15.93 20.51
C VAL A 70 25.43 -16.81 20.10
N VAL A 71 25.16 -17.89 20.84
CA VAL A 71 24.03 -18.79 20.54
C VAL A 71 22.69 -18.05 20.63
N VAL A 72 22.45 -17.29 21.70
CA VAL A 72 21.18 -16.55 21.88
C VAL A 72 21.02 -15.48 20.80
N VAL A 73 22.07 -14.73 20.47
CA VAL A 73 22.03 -13.69 19.43
C VAL A 73 21.80 -14.31 18.05
N LEU A 74 22.46 -15.42 17.72
CA LEU A 74 22.25 -16.14 16.46
C LEU A 74 20.84 -16.70 16.37
N LEU A 75 20.26 -17.16 17.47
CA LEU A 75 18.91 -17.72 17.48
C LEU A 75 17.85 -16.63 17.28
N ILE A 76 17.95 -15.52 18.01
CA ILE A 76 17.04 -14.37 17.85
C ILE A 76 17.23 -13.71 16.47
N GLY A 77 18.49 -13.46 16.09
CA GLY A 77 18.84 -12.84 14.81
C GLY A 77 18.48 -13.71 13.62
N GLY A 78 18.78 -15.01 13.69
CA GLY A 78 18.41 -16.00 12.68
C GLY A 78 16.91 -16.11 12.51
N GLY A 79 16.15 -16.20 13.61
CA GLY A 79 14.68 -16.17 13.60
C GLY A 79 14.12 -14.93 12.93
N THR A 80 14.66 -13.77 13.30
CA THR A 80 14.27 -12.48 12.72
C THR A 80 14.56 -12.45 11.21
N LEU A 81 15.76 -12.86 10.79
CA LEU A 81 16.18 -12.83 9.39
C LEU A 81 15.36 -13.78 8.53
N LEU A 82 15.15 -15.01 8.98
CA LEU A 82 14.34 -16.00 8.25
C LEU A 82 12.91 -15.51 8.08
N GLN A 83 12.31 -14.95 9.14
CA GLN A 83 10.96 -14.39 9.06
C GLN A 83 10.91 -13.17 8.13
N MET A 84 11.89 -12.26 8.23
CA MET A 84 11.97 -11.12 7.33
C MET A 84 12.13 -11.54 5.87
N GLN A 85 12.86 -12.62 5.59
CA GLN A 85 12.98 -13.16 4.24
C GLN A 85 11.66 -13.72 3.72
N GLN A 86 10.90 -14.44 4.54
CA GLN A 86 9.57 -14.94 4.15
C GLN A 86 8.58 -13.79 3.86
N LEU A 87 8.65 -12.71 4.64
CA LEU A 87 7.77 -11.55 4.47
C LEU A 87 8.19 -10.60 3.34
N ARG A 88 9.34 -10.83 2.68
CA ARG A 88 9.81 -10.00 1.55
C ARG A 88 8.99 -10.15 0.28
N GLU A 89 8.27 -11.27 0.16
CA GLU A 89 7.39 -11.55 -0.98
C GLU A 89 6.10 -10.70 -0.97
N GLY A 90 5.92 -9.81 0.03
CA GLY A 90 4.84 -8.82 0.07
C GLY A 90 3.58 -9.32 0.76
N GLY A 91 2.45 -8.66 0.50
CA GLY A 91 1.17 -8.94 1.16
C GLY A 91 0.64 -10.37 0.92
N GLU A 92 0.84 -10.91 -0.29
CA GLU A 92 0.38 -12.26 -0.65
C GLU A 92 1.07 -13.36 0.16
N ALA A 93 2.34 -13.16 0.53
CA ALA A 93 3.04 -14.12 1.37
C ALA A 93 2.42 -14.22 2.77
N VAL A 94 1.97 -13.09 3.32
CA VAL A 94 1.28 -13.05 4.61
C VAL A 94 -0.08 -13.74 4.50
N ALA A 95 -0.84 -13.45 3.45
CA ALA A 95 -2.13 -14.10 3.21
C ALA A 95 -1.98 -15.62 3.07
N ARG A 96 -0.98 -16.10 2.32
CA ARG A 96 -0.68 -17.55 2.20
C ARG A 96 -0.22 -18.17 3.51
N MET A 97 0.60 -17.46 4.28
CA MET A 97 1.12 -17.92 5.58
C MET A 97 0.00 -18.21 6.59
N ILE A 98 -1.14 -17.53 6.46
CA ILE A 98 -2.32 -17.74 7.31
C ILE A 98 -3.38 -18.65 6.68
N GLY A 99 -3.11 -19.19 5.49
CA GLY A 99 -4.04 -20.00 4.71
C GLY A 99 -5.25 -19.26 4.18
N ALA A 100 -5.13 -17.96 3.90
CA ALA A 100 -6.20 -17.23 3.24
C ALA A 100 -6.24 -17.58 1.75
N ARG A 101 -7.44 -17.78 1.22
CA ARG A 101 -7.70 -18.04 -0.20
C ARG A 101 -7.87 -16.72 -0.95
N ALA A 102 -7.23 -16.59 -2.11
CA ALA A 102 -7.45 -15.46 -3.00
C ALA A 102 -8.89 -15.53 -3.57
N ILE A 103 -9.59 -14.40 -3.57
CA ILE A 103 -10.91 -14.29 -4.19
C ILE A 103 -10.72 -14.06 -5.69
N ASP A 104 -11.44 -14.82 -6.50
CA ASP A 104 -11.47 -14.61 -7.96
C ASP A 104 -12.27 -13.32 -8.27
N PRO A 105 -11.71 -12.35 -9.03
CA PRO A 105 -12.45 -11.16 -9.44
C PRO A 105 -13.75 -11.45 -10.20
N SER A 106 -13.87 -12.63 -10.80
CA SER A 106 -15.05 -13.12 -11.51
C SER A 106 -15.96 -14.02 -10.68
N SER A 107 -15.69 -14.15 -9.37
CA SER A 107 -16.49 -14.98 -8.46
C SER A 107 -17.99 -14.68 -8.59
N GLN A 108 -18.81 -15.73 -8.53
CA GLN A 108 -20.26 -15.65 -8.58
C GLN A 108 -20.89 -15.55 -7.18
N ASP A 109 -20.10 -15.76 -6.13
CA ASP A 109 -20.57 -15.66 -4.75
C ASP A 109 -20.94 -14.22 -4.40
N GLN A 110 -22.14 -14.02 -3.85
CA GLN A 110 -22.66 -12.71 -3.49
C GLN A 110 -21.83 -12.02 -2.39
N LEU A 111 -21.32 -12.77 -1.41
CA LEU A 111 -20.53 -12.23 -0.31
C LEU A 111 -19.13 -11.81 -0.79
N GLU A 112 -18.51 -12.62 -1.65
CA GLU A 112 -17.22 -12.28 -2.26
C GLU A 112 -17.33 -11.08 -3.19
N ARG A 113 -18.37 -11.03 -4.04
CA ARG A 113 -18.66 -9.86 -4.89
C ARG A 113 -18.90 -8.61 -4.07
N ARG A 114 -19.65 -8.71 -2.99
CA ARG A 114 -19.89 -7.58 -2.08
C ARG A 114 -18.57 -7.05 -1.51
N LEU A 115 -17.66 -7.94 -1.11
CA LEU A 115 -16.33 -7.53 -0.65
C LEU A 115 -15.53 -6.86 -1.76
N LEU A 116 -15.48 -7.43 -2.96
CA LEU A 116 -14.75 -6.86 -4.10
C LEU A 116 -15.27 -5.45 -4.43
N ASN A 117 -16.59 -5.27 -4.50
CA ASN A 117 -17.21 -3.96 -4.72
C ASN A 117 -16.83 -2.96 -3.62
N ILE A 118 -16.87 -3.37 -2.34
CA ILE A 118 -16.47 -2.53 -1.21
C ILE A 118 -14.99 -2.14 -1.31
N VAL A 119 -14.11 -3.07 -1.67
CA VAL A 119 -12.67 -2.80 -1.85
C VAL A 119 -12.44 -1.81 -3.00
N GLU A 120 -13.15 -1.95 -4.11
CA GLU A 120 -13.09 -0.99 -5.23
C GLU A 120 -13.61 0.40 -4.83
N GLU A 121 -14.74 0.46 -4.12
CA GLU A 121 -15.30 1.72 -3.60
C GLU A 121 -14.32 2.43 -2.66
N MET A 122 -13.68 1.70 -1.75
CA MET A 122 -12.69 2.26 -0.83
C MET A 122 -11.40 2.66 -1.56
N ALA A 123 -11.01 1.93 -2.61
CA ALA A 123 -9.89 2.32 -3.48
C ALA A 123 -10.14 3.64 -4.20
N LEU A 124 -11.35 3.82 -4.73
CA LEU A 124 -11.78 5.09 -5.32
C LEU A 124 -11.82 6.22 -4.29
N ALA A 125 -12.37 5.98 -3.10
CA ALA A 125 -12.46 6.98 -2.04
C ALA A 125 -11.08 7.41 -1.51
N SER A 126 -10.12 6.48 -1.44
CA SER A 126 -8.76 6.71 -0.94
C SER A 126 -7.76 7.14 -2.00
N GLY A 127 -8.09 7.01 -3.29
CA GLY A 127 -7.21 7.39 -4.40
C GLY A 127 -6.05 6.43 -4.65
N ILE A 128 -6.16 5.17 -4.26
CA ILE A 128 -5.16 4.13 -4.53
C ILE A 128 -5.75 3.02 -5.42
N ALA A 129 -4.88 2.19 -6.00
CA ALA A 129 -5.34 1.02 -6.75
C ALA A 129 -6.00 0.00 -5.80
N ALA A 130 -7.06 -0.66 -6.27
CA ALA A 130 -7.74 -1.68 -5.49
C ALA A 130 -6.79 -2.87 -5.17
N PRO A 131 -6.51 -3.13 -3.89
CA PRO A 131 -5.69 -4.28 -3.47
C PRO A 131 -6.44 -5.59 -3.73
N ARG A 132 -5.68 -6.69 -3.85
CA ARG A 132 -6.30 -8.02 -4.00
C ARG A 132 -6.99 -8.43 -2.69
N ALA A 133 -8.17 -9.03 -2.81
CA ALA A 133 -8.96 -9.50 -1.68
C ALA A 133 -8.73 -11.01 -1.44
N TYR A 134 -8.63 -11.38 -0.16
CA TYR A 134 -8.46 -12.74 0.33
C TYR A 134 -9.51 -13.04 1.40
N VAL A 135 -9.91 -14.31 1.51
CA VAL A 135 -10.83 -14.78 2.54
C VAL A 135 -10.21 -15.89 3.37
N LEU A 136 -10.42 -15.82 4.69
CA LEU A 136 -10.06 -16.87 5.63
C LEU A 136 -11.32 -17.64 6.03
N GLU A 137 -11.54 -18.78 5.37
CA GLU A 137 -12.80 -19.53 5.41
C GLU A 137 -13.06 -20.26 6.73
N ARG A 138 -12.00 -20.59 7.48
CA ARG A 138 -12.08 -21.41 8.70
C ARG A 138 -12.26 -20.61 9.98
N GLN A 139 -12.57 -19.31 9.89
CA GLN A 139 -12.70 -18.43 11.06
C GLN A 139 -14.04 -17.68 11.09
N ASP A 140 -14.83 -17.98 12.11
CA ASP A 140 -16.17 -17.40 12.30
C ASP A 140 -16.15 -16.09 13.14
N THR A 141 -14.97 -15.69 13.63
CA THR A 141 -14.74 -14.37 14.28
C THR A 141 -14.79 -13.23 13.27
N ILE A 142 -15.21 -12.04 13.67
CA ILE A 142 -15.18 -10.83 12.82
C ILE A 142 -13.77 -10.24 12.81
N ASN A 143 -13.11 -10.26 11.65
CA ASN A 143 -11.76 -9.77 11.51
C ASN A 143 -11.42 -9.39 10.06
N ALA A 144 -10.55 -8.39 9.90
CA ALA A 144 -9.97 -7.99 8.63
C ALA A 144 -8.59 -7.42 8.86
N PHE A 145 -7.73 -7.47 7.85
CA PHE A 145 -6.42 -6.83 7.89
C PHE A 145 -5.84 -6.53 6.51
N ALA A 146 -5.02 -5.49 6.43
CA ALA A 146 -4.17 -5.19 5.29
C ALA A 146 -2.70 -5.60 5.51
N ALA A 147 -2.08 -6.18 4.48
CA ALA A 147 -0.66 -6.56 4.50
C ALA A 147 0.05 -6.17 3.19
N GLY A 148 1.30 -5.72 3.29
CA GLY A 148 2.12 -5.32 2.14
C GLY A 148 3.32 -4.46 2.56
N LEU A 149 4.36 -4.41 1.73
CA LEU A 149 5.52 -3.54 1.90
C LEU A 149 5.23 -2.10 1.42
N GLY A 150 4.23 -1.93 0.56
CA GLY A 150 3.67 -0.66 0.13
C GLY A 150 2.24 -0.83 -0.41
N ALA A 151 1.69 0.24 -1.00
CA ALA A 151 0.33 0.21 -1.54
C ALA A 151 0.20 -0.66 -2.82
N ARG A 152 1.30 -0.91 -3.53
CA ARG A 152 1.30 -1.66 -4.81
C ARG A 152 1.20 -3.17 -4.63
N ASP A 153 1.71 -3.70 -3.53
CA ASP A 153 1.69 -5.11 -3.14
C ASP A 153 0.74 -5.37 -1.95
N ALA A 154 -0.15 -4.41 -1.70
CA ALA A 154 -1.14 -4.50 -0.64
C ALA A 154 -2.18 -5.59 -0.96
N VAL A 155 -2.52 -6.38 0.04
CA VAL A 155 -3.64 -7.30 0.04
C VAL A 155 -4.55 -7.00 1.22
N ILE A 156 -5.85 -7.23 1.03
CA ILE A 156 -6.85 -7.17 2.09
C ILE A 156 -7.33 -8.59 2.35
N THR A 157 -7.26 -9.02 3.60
CA THR A 157 -7.78 -10.32 4.01
C THR A 157 -8.92 -10.13 5.00
N VAL A 158 -10.03 -10.84 4.80
CA VAL A 158 -11.18 -10.85 5.71
C VAL A 158 -11.49 -12.26 6.18
N THR A 159 -12.03 -12.42 7.38
CA THR A 159 -12.52 -13.71 7.85
C THR A 159 -13.91 -14.03 7.32
N HIS A 160 -14.26 -15.32 7.32
CA HIS A 160 -15.63 -15.77 7.06
C HIS A 160 -16.64 -15.05 7.99
N GLY A 161 -16.34 -14.93 9.28
CA GLY A 161 -17.18 -14.21 10.24
C GLY A 161 -17.43 -12.74 9.87
N ALA A 162 -16.44 -12.04 9.31
CA ALA A 162 -16.64 -10.67 8.83
C ALA A 162 -17.57 -10.61 7.62
N LEU A 163 -17.53 -11.61 6.73
CA LEU A 163 -18.43 -11.69 5.58
C LEU A 163 -19.86 -12.08 5.96
N THR A 164 -20.06 -12.96 6.93
CA THR A 164 -21.41 -13.45 7.26
C THR A 164 -22.12 -12.63 8.33
N ARG A 165 -21.40 -11.97 9.24
CA ARG A 165 -22.00 -11.27 10.40
C ARG A 165 -22.08 -9.76 10.25
N LEU A 166 -21.28 -9.16 9.37
CA LEU A 166 -21.32 -7.73 9.09
C LEU A 166 -22.31 -7.39 7.98
N THR A 167 -23.04 -6.28 8.17
CA THR A 167 -23.80 -5.66 7.10
C THR A 167 -22.84 -5.08 6.05
N ARG A 168 -23.37 -4.69 4.90
CA ARG A 168 -22.57 -4.05 3.84
C ARG A 168 -21.84 -2.81 4.37
N ASP A 169 -22.53 -1.96 5.11
CA ASP A 169 -21.99 -0.69 5.61
C ASP A 169 -20.97 -0.92 6.73
N GLU A 170 -21.21 -1.92 7.58
CA GLU A 170 -20.25 -2.31 8.63
C GLU A 170 -18.96 -2.88 8.03
N LEU A 171 -19.09 -3.75 7.03
CA LEU A 171 -17.95 -4.28 6.28
C LEU A 171 -17.22 -3.16 5.55
N GLN A 172 -17.93 -2.20 4.95
CA GLN A 172 -17.33 -1.02 4.31
C GLN A 172 -16.57 -0.15 5.32
N GLY A 173 -17.09 0.02 6.54
CA GLY A 173 -16.39 0.70 7.62
C GLY A 173 -15.11 -0.02 8.05
N VAL A 174 -15.14 -1.34 8.15
CA VAL A 174 -13.97 -2.16 8.46
C VAL A 174 -12.93 -2.07 7.34
N ILE A 175 -13.33 -2.21 6.07
CA ILE A 175 -12.42 -2.07 4.94
C ILE A 175 -11.86 -0.64 4.85
N GLY A 176 -12.66 0.39 5.07
CA GLY A 176 -12.20 1.77 5.12
C GLY A 176 -11.13 2.02 6.20
N HIS A 177 -11.23 1.33 7.34
CA HIS A 177 -10.21 1.34 8.39
C HIS A 177 -8.90 0.71 7.88
N GLU A 178 -8.97 -0.46 7.23
CA GLU A 178 -7.80 -1.12 6.62
C GLU A 178 -7.13 -0.27 5.53
N PHE A 179 -7.92 0.43 4.71
CA PHE A 179 -7.39 1.37 3.72
C PHE A 179 -6.61 2.53 4.35
N SER A 180 -6.97 2.97 5.56
CA SER A 180 -6.18 3.95 6.29
C SER A 180 -4.78 3.43 6.60
N HIS A 181 -4.65 2.15 6.99
CA HIS A 181 -3.35 1.53 7.22
C HIS A 181 -2.52 1.39 5.94
N ILE A 182 -3.16 1.19 4.78
CA ILE A 182 -2.49 1.18 3.47
C ILE A 182 -1.94 2.57 3.16
N LEU A 183 -2.78 3.60 3.25
CA LEU A 183 -2.42 4.99 2.93
C LEU A 183 -1.34 5.56 3.84
N ASN A 184 -1.40 5.25 5.13
CA ASN A 184 -0.45 5.75 6.13
C ASN A 184 0.85 4.93 6.18
N GLY A 185 0.95 3.84 5.39
CA GLY A 185 2.14 2.99 5.33
C GLY A 185 2.38 2.17 6.60
N ASP A 186 1.31 1.86 7.34
CA ASP A 186 1.33 1.13 8.60
C ASP A 186 1.73 -0.34 8.38
N MET A 187 1.34 -0.90 7.24
CA MET A 187 1.59 -2.30 6.89
C MET A 187 3.08 -2.67 6.92
N ALA A 188 3.95 -1.82 6.36
CA ALA A 188 5.39 -2.08 6.34
C ALA A 188 6.00 -2.08 7.74
N LEU A 189 5.49 -1.24 8.64
CA LEU A 189 5.89 -1.25 10.05
C LEU A 189 5.37 -2.50 10.76
N ASN A 190 4.12 -2.90 10.49
CA ASN A 190 3.52 -4.11 11.06
C ASN A 190 4.26 -5.38 10.59
N LEU A 191 4.69 -5.46 9.33
CA LEU A 191 5.51 -6.56 8.83
C LEU A 191 6.89 -6.63 9.50
N ARG A 192 7.54 -5.49 9.72
CA ARG A 192 8.81 -5.43 10.46
C ARG A 192 8.63 -5.89 11.90
N LEU A 193 7.55 -5.48 12.56
CA LEU A 193 7.20 -5.94 13.90
C LEU A 193 7.05 -7.45 13.95
N ILE A 194 6.28 -8.04 13.03
CA ILE A 194 6.11 -9.50 12.93
C ILE A 194 7.48 -10.20 12.83
N GLY A 195 8.37 -9.70 11.97
CA GLY A 195 9.73 -10.24 11.83
C GLY A 195 10.55 -10.19 13.12
N LEU A 196 10.58 -9.02 13.78
CA LEU A 196 11.32 -8.82 15.03
C LEU A 196 10.77 -9.69 16.18
N LEU A 197 9.44 -9.76 16.30
CA LEU A 197 8.76 -10.55 17.33
C LEU A 197 8.99 -12.05 17.15
N GLN A 198 9.04 -12.53 15.91
CA GLN A 198 9.38 -13.93 15.62
C GLN A 198 10.78 -14.28 16.14
N GLY A 199 11.75 -13.36 16.04
CA GLY A 199 13.08 -13.55 16.63
C GLY A 199 13.04 -13.76 18.14
N LEU A 200 12.25 -12.95 18.86
CA LEU A 200 12.07 -13.12 20.31
C LEU A 200 11.35 -14.44 20.65
N LEU A 201 10.34 -14.80 19.85
CA LEU A 201 9.59 -16.03 20.00
C LEU A 201 10.45 -17.28 19.77
N MET A 202 11.44 -17.23 18.87
CA MET A 202 12.35 -18.36 18.63
C MET A 202 13.02 -18.84 19.91
N LEU A 203 13.36 -17.93 20.84
CA LEU A 203 13.99 -18.32 22.10
C LEU A 203 13.06 -19.16 22.98
N ALA A 204 11.78 -18.77 23.05
CA ALA A 204 10.76 -19.54 23.77
C ALA A 204 10.53 -20.90 23.12
N LEU A 205 10.43 -20.94 21.78
CA LEU A 205 10.26 -22.18 21.02
C LEU A 205 11.47 -23.12 21.16
N PHE A 206 12.68 -22.58 21.20
CA PHE A 206 13.89 -23.37 21.47
C PHE A 206 13.90 -23.94 22.89
N GLY A 207 13.50 -23.15 23.89
CA GLY A 207 13.33 -23.64 25.27
C GLY A 207 12.29 -24.76 25.37
N ARG A 208 11.16 -24.61 24.66
CA ARG A 208 10.11 -25.63 24.57
C ARG A 208 10.62 -26.92 23.93
N PHE A 209 11.40 -26.80 22.86
CA PHE A 209 12.08 -27.92 22.19
C PHE A 209 13.05 -28.63 23.15
N LEU A 210 13.91 -27.89 23.85
CA LEU A 210 14.85 -28.45 24.84
C LEU A 210 14.13 -29.14 26.01
N ALA A 211 13.00 -28.60 26.47
CA ALA A 211 12.16 -29.21 27.49
C ALA A 211 11.43 -30.47 26.99
N GLY A 212 11.52 -30.80 25.69
CA GLY A 212 10.93 -32.01 25.12
C GLY A 212 9.40 -31.96 25.02
N PHE A 213 8.78 -30.79 25.09
CA PHE A 213 7.32 -30.66 25.00
C PHE A 213 6.76 -30.97 23.60
N ASP A 214 7.58 -30.88 22.55
CA ASP A 214 7.17 -31.10 21.16
C ASP A 214 7.73 -32.40 20.54
N SER A 215 8.46 -33.21 21.32
CA SER A 215 9.00 -34.49 20.82
C SER A 215 8.01 -35.64 21.06
N PRO A 216 7.67 -36.46 20.04
CA PRO A 216 7.06 -37.77 20.29
C PRO A 216 8.03 -38.56 21.18
N ARG A 217 7.48 -39.40 22.08
CA ARG A 217 8.25 -40.18 23.07
C ARG A 217 9.22 -41.16 22.39
N ILE A 218 10.31 -40.67 21.83
CA ILE A 218 11.40 -41.51 21.32
C ILE A 218 12.22 -41.91 22.54
N SER A 219 12.24 -43.20 22.82
CA SER A 219 13.02 -43.83 23.88
C SER A 219 14.51 -43.79 23.52
N VAL A 220 15.14 -42.63 23.63
CA VAL A 220 16.60 -42.54 23.57
C VAL A 220 17.16 -43.08 24.89
N SER A 221 17.88 -44.20 24.82
CA SER A 221 18.58 -44.84 25.94
C SER A 221 19.84 -44.04 26.31
N GLY A 222 19.65 -42.89 26.94
CA GLY A 222 20.73 -42.07 27.50
C GLY A 222 20.62 -41.98 29.03
N ARG A 223 21.77 -41.86 29.72
CA ARG A 223 21.88 -41.69 31.18
C ARG A 223 20.83 -40.70 31.72
N ARG A 224 20.05 -41.15 32.71
CA ARG A 224 18.90 -40.45 33.31
C ARG A 224 19.26 -39.02 33.79
N ASP A 225 20.50 -38.80 34.26
CA ASP A 225 20.97 -37.49 34.76
C ASP A 225 21.18 -36.43 33.67
N SER A 226 21.58 -36.79 32.46
CA SER A 226 21.81 -35.80 31.39
C SER A 226 20.48 -35.31 30.80
N ARG A 227 19.43 -36.15 30.83
CA ARG A 227 18.10 -35.81 30.31
C ARG A 227 17.34 -34.85 31.23
N SER A 228 17.48 -34.99 32.55
CA SER A 228 16.89 -34.06 33.53
C SER A 228 17.56 -32.69 33.48
N ALA A 229 18.89 -32.62 33.29
CA ALA A 229 19.61 -31.36 33.13
C ALA A 229 19.14 -30.58 31.89
N ILE A 230 19.01 -31.24 30.73
CA ILE A 230 18.52 -30.61 29.49
C ILE A 230 17.08 -30.11 29.66
N PHE A 231 16.23 -30.88 30.34
CA PHE A 231 14.86 -30.47 30.65
C PHE A 231 14.83 -29.17 31.47
N VAL A 232 15.60 -29.09 32.56
CA VAL A 232 15.65 -27.90 33.42
C VAL A 232 16.19 -26.68 32.65
N VAL A 233 17.24 -26.86 31.84
CA VAL A 233 17.74 -25.80 30.94
C VAL A 233 16.64 -25.34 29.98
N GLY A 234 15.89 -26.27 29.39
CA GLY A 234 14.78 -25.97 28.49
C GLY A 234 13.68 -25.14 29.16
N ILE A 235 13.30 -25.49 30.39
CA ILE A 235 12.31 -24.72 31.18
C ILE A 235 12.81 -23.30 31.47
N VAL A 236 14.07 -23.13 31.87
CA VAL A 236 14.65 -21.81 32.13
C VAL A 236 14.67 -20.96 30.85
N VAL A 237 15.12 -21.52 29.73
CA VAL A 237 15.14 -20.83 28.44
C VAL A 237 13.72 -20.49 27.97
N LEU A 238 12.74 -21.38 28.16
CA LEU A 238 11.33 -21.13 27.85
C LEU A 238 10.76 -19.97 28.67
N ALA A 239 11.03 -19.94 29.98
CA ALA A 239 10.58 -18.87 30.87
C ALA A 239 11.16 -17.51 30.44
N LEU A 240 12.47 -17.47 30.16
CA LEU A 240 13.15 -16.25 29.70
C LEU A 240 12.70 -15.83 28.29
N GLY A 241 12.49 -16.78 27.38
CA GLY A 241 11.93 -16.52 26.06
C GLY A 241 10.51 -15.94 26.15
N SER A 242 9.69 -16.42 27.09
CA SER A 242 8.34 -15.90 27.34
C SER A 242 8.36 -14.45 27.85
N ILE A 243 9.38 -14.07 28.61
CA ILE A 243 9.63 -12.66 28.98
C ILE A 243 9.98 -11.83 27.74
N GLY A 244 10.72 -12.38 26.78
CA GLY A 244 10.96 -11.73 25.49
C GLY A 244 9.68 -11.46 24.71
N VAL A 245 8.76 -12.41 24.69
CA VAL A 245 7.42 -12.24 24.09
C VAL A 245 6.64 -11.12 24.80
N LEU A 246 6.72 -11.04 26.13
CA LEU A 246 6.12 -9.94 26.91
C LEU A 246 6.67 -8.57 26.49
N PHE A 247 7.99 -8.41 26.38
CA PHE A 247 8.59 -7.17 25.87
C PHE A 247 8.13 -6.85 24.46
N GLY A 248 7.99 -7.86 23.60
CA GLY A 248 7.40 -7.71 22.27
C GLY A 248 5.99 -7.11 22.30
N ARG A 249 5.12 -7.60 23.18
CA ARG A 249 3.75 -7.07 23.37
C ARG A 249 3.76 -5.61 23.86
N LEU A 250 4.67 -5.25 24.77
CA LEU A 250 4.80 -3.89 25.28
C LEU A 250 5.28 -2.90 24.20
N ILE A 251 6.28 -3.30 23.41
CA ILE A 251 6.77 -2.49 22.28
C ILE A 251 5.62 -2.22 21.31
N LYS A 252 4.79 -3.21 21.03
CA LYS A 252 3.63 -3.04 20.16
C LYS A 252 2.59 -2.08 20.75
N ALA A 253 2.20 -2.28 22.02
CA ALA A 253 1.14 -1.51 22.65
C ALA A 253 1.43 0.01 22.63
N GLY A 254 2.70 0.39 22.75
CA GLY A 254 3.14 1.80 22.71
C GLY A 254 3.12 2.45 21.33
N VAL A 255 3.13 1.67 20.23
CA VAL A 255 3.23 2.19 18.85
C VAL A 255 1.88 2.24 18.13
N SER A 256 0.92 1.38 18.50
CA SER A 256 -0.32 1.18 17.72
C SER A 256 -1.47 2.13 18.11
N ARG A 257 -1.70 2.44 19.39
CA ARG A 257 -2.95 3.09 19.86
C ARG A 257 -3.34 4.39 19.14
N GLN A 258 -2.39 5.29 18.87
CA GLN A 258 -2.68 6.55 18.17
C GLN A 258 -3.07 6.35 16.71
N ARG A 259 -2.52 5.32 16.06
CA ARG A 259 -2.77 5.00 14.65
C ARG A 259 -4.16 4.40 14.47
N GLU A 260 -4.60 3.57 15.41
CA GLU A 260 -5.95 3.01 15.43
C GLU A 260 -7.03 4.09 15.49
N TYR A 261 -6.86 5.11 16.33
CA TYR A 261 -7.82 6.23 16.40
C TYR A 261 -7.85 7.06 15.11
N LEU A 262 -6.70 7.23 14.46
CA LEU A 262 -6.61 7.92 13.18
C LEU A 262 -7.23 7.08 12.06
N ALA A 263 -7.07 5.76 12.11
CA ALA A 263 -7.68 4.84 11.17
C ALA A 263 -9.21 4.81 11.30
N ASP A 264 -9.75 4.83 12.52
CA ASP A 264 -11.19 4.98 12.77
C ASP A 264 -11.73 6.29 12.18
N ALA A 265 -11.05 7.42 12.45
CA ALA A 265 -11.44 8.72 11.90
C ALA A 265 -11.35 8.76 10.36
N SER A 266 -10.34 8.12 9.78
CA SER A 266 -10.17 8.00 8.32
C SER A 266 -11.27 7.14 7.70
N SER A 267 -11.65 6.04 8.36
CA SER A 267 -12.77 5.21 7.92
C SER A 267 -14.08 6.00 7.88
N LEU A 268 -14.37 6.81 8.90
CA LEU A 268 -15.50 7.74 8.90
C LEU A 268 -15.39 8.75 7.75
N GLN A 269 -14.19 9.25 7.46
CA GLN A 269 -13.96 10.19 6.36
C GLN A 269 -14.24 9.56 4.99
N PHE A 270 -13.82 8.31 4.77
CA PHE A 270 -14.01 7.59 3.50
C PHE A 270 -15.47 7.17 3.30
N THR A 271 -16.08 6.59 4.34
CA THR A 271 -17.43 6.02 4.25
C THR A 271 -18.53 7.06 4.49
N ARG A 272 -18.21 8.15 5.20
CA ARG A 272 -19.18 9.15 5.69
C ARG A 272 -20.29 8.56 6.55
N ASN A 273 -20.04 7.38 7.14
CA ASN A 273 -21.01 6.64 7.93
C ASN A 273 -20.39 6.20 9.27
N ALA A 274 -20.81 6.82 10.37
CA ALA A 274 -20.35 6.46 11.71
C ALA A 274 -20.82 5.05 12.13
N ASP A 275 -21.99 4.61 11.66
CA ASP A 275 -22.53 3.28 11.95
C ASP A 275 -21.81 2.16 11.22
N GLY A 276 -21.03 2.46 10.18
CA GLY A 276 -20.19 1.47 9.50
C GLY A 276 -19.14 0.90 10.46
N ILE A 277 -18.08 1.66 10.75
CA ILE A 277 -17.03 1.19 11.67
C ILE A 277 -17.54 1.09 13.12
N GLY A 278 -18.43 1.99 13.55
CA GLY A 278 -19.01 1.98 14.90
C GLY A 278 -19.87 0.75 15.16
N GLY A 279 -20.72 0.36 14.22
CA GLY A 279 -21.55 -0.85 14.31
C GLY A 279 -20.71 -2.12 14.30
N ALA A 280 -19.70 -2.18 13.42
CA ALA A 280 -18.76 -3.31 13.38
C ALA A 280 -18.03 -3.50 14.72
N LEU A 281 -17.52 -2.42 15.33
CA LEU A 281 -16.85 -2.48 16.64
C LEU A 281 -17.79 -2.92 17.77
N ARG A 282 -19.07 -2.51 17.73
CA ARG A 282 -20.07 -2.95 18.70
C ARG A 282 -20.38 -4.44 18.58
N LYS A 283 -20.41 -4.98 17.35
CA LYS A 283 -20.56 -6.42 17.07
C LYS A 283 -19.36 -7.24 17.50
N ILE A 284 -18.15 -6.73 17.25
CA ILE A 284 -16.89 -7.37 17.71
C ILE A 284 -16.89 -7.46 19.25
N GLY A 285 -17.28 -6.38 19.94
CA GLY A 285 -17.38 -6.39 21.40
C GLY A 285 -18.48 -7.31 21.93
N GLY A 286 -19.58 -7.48 21.20
CA GLY A 286 -20.67 -8.40 21.55
C GLY A 286 -20.25 -9.86 21.46
N LEU A 287 -19.56 -10.25 20.37
CA LEU A 287 -18.99 -11.60 20.23
C LEU A 287 -18.00 -11.93 21.33
N ALA A 288 -17.18 -10.96 21.75
CA ALA A 288 -16.22 -11.16 22.83
C ALA A 288 -16.87 -11.32 24.23
N GLY A 289 -18.14 -10.91 24.38
CA GLY A 289 -18.90 -10.96 25.64
C GLY A 289 -19.91 -12.10 25.76
N GLU A 290 -20.37 -12.67 24.64
CA GLU A 290 -21.33 -13.80 24.63
C GLU A 290 -20.67 -15.15 24.98
N ASP A 291 -19.35 -15.30 24.80
CA ASP A 291 -18.61 -16.52 25.14
C ASP A 291 -18.20 -16.57 26.61
N GLY A 292 -19.19 -16.75 27.48
CA GLY A 292 -19.02 -17.04 28.91
C GLY A 292 -18.51 -18.46 29.23
N ASP A 293 -18.29 -19.31 28.22
CA ASP A 293 -17.63 -20.61 28.29
C ASP A 293 -16.95 -20.86 26.94
N GLY A 294 -15.67 -21.29 26.99
CA GLY A 294 -14.69 -20.93 25.97
C GLY A 294 -14.81 -21.61 24.60
N ASP A 295 -14.92 -20.80 23.54
CA ASP A 295 -14.20 -21.04 22.27
C ASP A 295 -14.22 -19.87 21.26
N GLY A 296 -15.14 -18.91 21.32
CA GLY A 296 -15.42 -18.01 20.17
C GLY A 296 -14.52 -16.78 19.95
N GLY A 297 -13.36 -16.70 20.60
CA GLY A 297 -12.33 -15.68 20.31
C GLY A 297 -11.02 -16.24 19.75
N ARG A 298 -10.94 -17.56 19.53
CA ARG A 298 -9.66 -18.22 19.25
C ARG A 298 -9.40 -18.28 17.75
N ILE A 299 -8.43 -17.49 17.31
CA ILE A 299 -7.74 -17.75 16.05
C ILE A 299 -6.87 -18.98 16.30
N ASP A 300 -7.37 -20.17 15.96
CA ASP A 300 -6.62 -21.42 16.09
C ASP A 300 -5.58 -21.51 14.96
N HIS A 301 -4.50 -20.74 15.12
CA HIS A 301 -3.37 -20.71 14.21
C HIS A 301 -2.06 -20.70 15.01
N PRO A 302 -1.04 -21.50 14.64
CA PRO A 302 0.27 -21.49 15.32
C PRO A 302 0.94 -20.10 15.34
N HIS A 303 0.59 -19.25 14.37
CA HIS A 303 1.05 -17.86 14.26
C HIS A 303 0.05 -16.81 14.76
N ALA A 304 -1.08 -17.21 15.37
CA ALA A 304 -2.10 -16.29 15.87
C ALA A 304 -1.54 -15.27 16.85
N GLU A 305 -0.57 -15.67 17.67
CA GLU A 305 0.11 -14.77 18.60
C GLU A 305 0.98 -13.73 17.86
N THR A 306 1.74 -14.16 16.85
CA THR A 306 2.57 -13.28 16.01
C THR A 306 1.72 -12.36 15.10
N LEU A 307 0.54 -12.83 14.70
CA LEU A 307 -0.37 -12.15 13.77
C LEU A 307 -1.53 -11.43 14.46
N SER A 308 -1.64 -11.51 15.78
CA SER A 308 -2.55 -10.73 16.64
C SER A 308 -2.45 -9.21 16.43
N HIS A 309 -1.55 -8.79 15.55
CA HIS A 309 -1.22 -7.44 15.21
C HIS A 309 -1.75 -6.92 13.90
N MET A 310 -2.27 -7.82 13.10
CA MET A 310 -3.06 -7.50 11.94
C MET A 310 -4.55 -7.58 12.26
N PHE A 311 -4.93 -8.27 13.34
CA PHE A 311 -6.31 -8.57 13.65
C PHE A 311 -7.05 -7.45 14.38
N LEU A 312 -8.23 -7.10 13.87
CA LEU A 312 -9.15 -6.08 14.39
C LEU A 312 -9.71 -6.41 15.79
N ALA A 313 -9.69 -7.69 16.18
CA ALA A 313 -10.08 -8.20 17.49
C ALA A 313 -8.91 -8.93 18.19
N PRO A 314 -8.79 -8.85 19.53
CA PRO A 314 -7.74 -9.55 20.27
C PRO A 314 -7.90 -11.08 20.15
N ALA A 315 -6.82 -11.78 19.77
CA ALA A 315 -6.82 -13.24 19.57
C ALA A 315 -6.87 -14.07 20.88
N ARG A 316 -6.83 -13.42 22.06
CA ARG A 316 -6.92 -14.06 23.38
C ARG A 316 -7.56 -13.08 24.37
N ALA A 317 -8.65 -13.47 25.03
CA ALA A 317 -9.07 -12.86 26.29
C ALA A 317 -8.13 -13.35 27.40
N SER A 318 -7.41 -12.45 28.05
CA SER A 318 -6.69 -12.75 29.29
C SER A 318 -6.89 -11.58 30.25
N PHE A 319 -7.01 -11.91 31.53
CA PHE A 319 -7.46 -11.06 32.66
C PHE A 319 -6.66 -9.73 32.90
N ALA A 320 -5.79 -9.30 31.98
CA ALA A 320 -4.91 -8.13 32.06
C ALA A 320 -5.03 -7.17 30.84
N ASP A 321 -6.20 -7.13 30.18
CA ASP A 321 -6.41 -6.50 28.86
C ASP A 321 -6.35 -4.97 28.80
N GLY A 322 -6.20 -4.24 29.91
CA GLY A 322 -6.09 -2.77 29.86
C GLY A 322 -4.73 -2.26 29.34
N TRP A 323 -3.65 -2.98 29.66
CA TRP A 323 -2.27 -2.47 29.48
C TRP A 323 -1.51 -3.17 28.35
N MET A 324 -1.97 -4.37 27.94
CA MET A 324 -1.32 -5.19 26.90
C MET A 324 -2.18 -5.39 25.64
N ALA A 325 -3.41 -4.86 25.62
CA ALA A 325 -4.22 -4.84 24.41
C ALA A 325 -3.54 -3.97 23.34
N THR A 326 -3.41 -4.57 22.17
CA THR A 326 -2.72 -3.93 21.07
C THR A 326 -3.60 -2.96 20.29
N HIS A 327 -4.92 -3.07 20.45
CA HIS A 327 -5.88 -2.05 20.06
C HIS A 327 -6.33 -1.28 21.31
N PRO A 328 -6.69 0.00 21.19
CA PRO A 328 -7.35 0.71 22.27
C PRO A 328 -8.63 -0.02 22.71
N PRO A 329 -9.09 0.19 23.97
CA PRO A 329 -10.34 -0.39 24.44
C PRO A 329 -11.48 -0.10 23.46
N LEU A 330 -12.26 -1.12 23.08
CA LEU A 330 -13.35 -0.99 22.09
C LEU A 330 -14.34 0.11 22.50
N GLN A 331 -14.68 0.19 23.79
CA GLN A 331 -15.59 1.19 24.33
C GLN A 331 -15.10 2.63 24.10
N GLU A 332 -13.79 2.86 24.18
CA GLU A 332 -13.19 4.18 23.94
C GLU A 332 -13.20 4.53 22.46
N ARG A 333 -12.95 3.56 21.56
CA ARG A 333 -13.07 3.76 20.10
C ARG A 333 -14.51 4.09 19.71
N ILE A 334 -15.47 3.32 20.19
CA ILE A 334 -16.90 3.53 19.98
C ILE A 334 -17.32 4.91 20.50
N ARG A 335 -16.87 5.30 21.70
CA ARG A 335 -17.16 6.62 22.28
C ARG A 335 -16.65 7.76 21.41
N ARG A 336 -15.47 7.62 20.80
CA ARG A 336 -14.90 8.66 19.92
C ARG A 336 -15.65 8.77 18.59
N ILE A 337 -16.12 7.64 18.06
CA ILE A 337 -16.89 7.60 16.81
C ILE A 337 -18.27 8.27 16.99
N TYR A 338 -18.98 7.92 18.07
CA TYR A 338 -20.34 8.40 18.31
C TYR A 338 -20.43 9.67 19.17
N GLY A 339 -19.34 10.11 19.79
CA GLY A 339 -19.32 11.18 20.79
C GLY A 339 -19.94 10.81 22.14
N ARG A 340 -20.43 9.57 22.30
CA ARG A 340 -21.08 9.04 23.51
C ARG A 340 -20.82 7.55 23.67
N ALA A 341 -20.94 7.03 24.89
CA ALA A 341 -20.89 5.59 25.11
C ALA A 341 -22.05 4.89 24.39
N MET A 342 -21.78 3.73 23.79
CA MET A 342 -22.77 2.87 23.15
C MET A 342 -22.53 1.43 23.60
N ASP A 343 -23.60 0.65 23.70
CA ASP A 343 -23.51 -0.75 24.14
C ASP A 343 -23.06 -1.67 23.01
N PHE A 344 -22.42 -2.78 23.38
CA PHE A 344 -22.16 -3.89 22.47
C PHE A 344 -23.47 -4.51 21.98
N VAL A 345 -23.43 -5.08 20.78
CA VAL A 345 -24.59 -5.71 20.15
C VAL A 345 -24.24 -7.13 19.72
N PRO A 346 -25.20 -8.07 19.78
CA PRO A 346 -24.98 -9.41 19.28
C PRO A 346 -24.67 -9.38 17.78
N ALA A 347 -23.87 -10.33 17.32
CA ALA A 347 -23.48 -10.44 15.91
C ALA A 347 -23.90 -11.79 15.31
N PRO A 348 -25.22 -12.01 15.09
CA PRO A 348 -25.69 -13.22 14.43
C PRO A 348 -25.17 -13.30 12.99
N GLU A 349 -25.08 -14.51 12.45
CA GLU A 349 -24.85 -14.67 11.01
C GLU A 349 -26.06 -14.15 10.25
N LEU A 350 -25.82 -13.14 9.41
CA LEU A 350 -26.84 -12.48 8.60
C LEU A 350 -27.15 -13.28 7.33
N VAL A 351 -26.19 -14.09 6.87
CA VAL A 351 -26.29 -14.90 5.66
C VAL A 351 -25.64 -16.27 5.92
N THR A 352 -26.38 -17.35 5.65
CA THR A 352 -25.83 -18.70 5.63
C THR A 352 -24.98 -18.89 4.38
N TRP A 353 -23.66 -18.96 4.56
CA TRP A 353 -22.73 -19.21 3.47
C TRP A 353 -22.71 -20.71 3.12
N ASN A 354 -22.96 -21.04 1.86
CA ASN A 354 -22.94 -22.43 1.39
C ASN A 354 -21.47 -22.84 1.21
N LYS A 355 -20.88 -23.42 2.26
CA LYS A 355 -19.49 -23.85 2.31
C LYS A 355 -19.13 -24.74 1.10
N PRO A 356 -18.03 -24.48 0.38
CA PRO A 356 -17.28 -25.56 -0.25
C PRO A 356 -16.92 -26.57 0.85
N ASP A 357 -16.99 -27.86 0.53
CA ASP A 357 -16.72 -28.93 1.49
C ASP A 357 -15.43 -28.64 2.29
N ARG A 358 -15.53 -28.60 3.63
CA ARG A 358 -14.40 -28.34 4.55
C ARG A 358 -13.25 -29.33 4.34
N SER A 359 -13.53 -30.49 3.72
CA SER A 359 -12.53 -31.50 3.35
C SER A 359 -11.64 -31.10 2.17
N GLN A 360 -12.03 -30.09 1.37
CA GLN A 360 -11.33 -29.68 0.14
C GLN A 360 -10.60 -28.33 0.28
N ALA A 361 -10.87 -27.56 1.33
CA ALA A 361 -10.07 -26.38 1.64
C ALA A 361 -8.63 -26.85 1.98
N PRO A 362 -7.58 -26.22 1.42
CA PRO A 362 -6.22 -26.64 1.72
C PRO A 362 -6.00 -26.63 3.23
N GLU A 363 -5.66 -27.80 3.79
CA GLU A 363 -5.13 -27.89 5.13
C GLU A 363 -3.97 -26.89 5.23
N LEU A 364 -3.96 -26.06 6.28
CA LEU A 364 -2.91 -25.05 6.44
C LEU A 364 -1.57 -25.75 6.27
N ALA A 365 -0.79 -25.36 5.26
CA ALA A 365 0.54 -25.89 5.11
C ALA A 365 1.29 -25.64 6.43
N PRO A 366 1.76 -26.68 7.14
CA PRO A 366 2.69 -26.45 8.22
C PRO A 366 3.87 -25.70 7.61
N LEU A 367 4.15 -24.50 8.13
CA LEU A 367 5.37 -23.75 7.81
C LEU A 367 6.58 -24.67 8.00
N PRO A 368 7.74 -24.41 7.34
CA PRO A 368 8.84 -25.36 7.14
C PRO A 368 9.65 -25.67 8.41
N PHE A 369 8.98 -26.07 9.48
CA PHE A 369 9.48 -26.76 10.65
C PHE A 369 8.50 -27.90 10.95
N PRO A 370 9.00 -29.11 11.27
CA PRO A 370 8.20 -30.32 11.19
C PRO A 370 7.11 -30.32 12.26
N ALA A 371 5.86 -30.17 11.84
CA ALA A 371 4.71 -30.68 12.58
C ALA A 371 4.52 -32.16 12.19
N GLY A 372 5.46 -33.03 12.59
CA GLY A 372 5.36 -34.50 12.51
C GLY A 372 5.24 -35.12 11.10
N PRO A 373 5.65 -36.39 10.91
CA PRO A 373 5.45 -37.08 9.64
C PRO A 373 4.04 -37.69 9.57
N GLN A 374 3.24 -37.30 8.58
CA GLN A 374 2.16 -38.14 8.07
C GLN A 374 2.40 -38.47 6.60
N ALA A 375 2.24 -39.75 6.29
CA ALA A 375 2.63 -40.40 5.05
C ALA A 375 1.75 -39.97 3.88
N ALA A 376 2.39 -39.77 2.73
CA ALA A 376 1.73 -39.57 1.45
C ALA A 376 0.91 -40.80 1.04
N SER A 377 -0.31 -40.56 0.54
CA SER A 377 -1.00 -41.48 -0.36
C SER A 377 -1.64 -40.67 -1.49
N ALA A 378 -1.54 -41.19 -2.71
CA ALA A 378 -1.80 -40.50 -3.95
C ALA A 378 -3.05 -41.05 -4.68
N GLN A 379 -3.72 -40.15 -5.41
CA GLN A 379 -4.56 -40.32 -6.62
C GLN A 379 -6.00 -40.90 -6.47
N PRO A 380 -6.92 -40.74 -7.47
CA PRO A 380 -6.90 -39.92 -8.71
C PRO A 380 -8.18 -39.08 -8.98
N ALA A 381 -8.12 -38.29 -10.05
CA ALA A 381 -9.16 -37.44 -10.63
C ALA A 381 -10.41 -38.16 -11.16
N GLN A 382 -11.57 -37.47 -11.12
CA GLN A 382 -12.68 -37.70 -12.07
C GLN A 382 -13.34 -36.37 -12.47
N ALA A 383 -13.54 -36.25 -13.78
CA ALA A 383 -14.24 -35.19 -14.49
C ALA A 383 -15.76 -35.46 -14.56
N VAL A 384 -16.47 -34.60 -15.33
CA VAL A 384 -17.87 -34.71 -15.83
C VAL A 384 -18.86 -33.84 -15.02
N SER A 385 -19.79 -33.04 -15.57
CA SER A 385 -20.05 -32.41 -16.87
C SER A 385 -21.41 -31.67 -16.74
N GLN A 386 -21.63 -30.61 -17.55
CA GLN A 386 -22.94 -30.14 -18.06
C GLN A 386 -23.98 -29.64 -17.03
N ALA A 387 -24.97 -28.81 -17.33
CA ALA A 387 -25.32 -27.82 -18.35
C ALA A 387 -26.70 -27.29 -17.87
N GLY A 388 -27.04 -26.02 -18.09
CA GLY A 388 -28.39 -25.54 -17.78
C GLY A 388 -28.57 -24.05 -18.05
N VAL A 389 -29.28 -23.74 -19.13
CA VAL A 389 -29.48 -22.41 -19.74
C VAL A 389 -30.91 -21.91 -19.48
N ALA A 390 -31.03 -20.57 -19.33
CA ALA A 390 -32.18 -19.68 -19.63
C ALA A 390 -33.34 -19.54 -18.60
N PRO A 391 -34.18 -18.46 -18.68
CA PRO A 391 -33.93 -17.07 -19.11
C PRO A 391 -34.61 -15.96 -18.23
N ALA A 392 -34.18 -14.71 -18.51
CA ALA A 392 -34.83 -13.40 -18.45
C ALA A 392 -36.17 -13.12 -17.73
N ALA A 393 -36.22 -12.00 -16.97
CA ALA A 393 -37.33 -11.02 -16.98
C ALA A 393 -36.94 -9.69 -16.30
N ALA A 394 -37.32 -8.57 -16.93
CA ALA A 394 -37.37 -7.18 -16.46
C ALA A 394 -38.54 -6.50 -17.22
N PRO A 395 -38.99 -5.24 -16.96
CA PRO A 395 -38.99 -4.37 -15.76
C PRO A 395 -40.46 -3.91 -15.46
N PRO A 396 -40.76 -2.77 -14.76
CA PRO A 396 -40.68 -1.44 -15.38
C PRO A 396 -40.32 -0.26 -14.43
N ALA A 397 -40.15 0.90 -15.08
CA ALA A 397 -39.71 2.21 -14.59
C ALA A 397 -40.79 3.03 -13.86
N VAL A 398 -40.36 4.05 -13.09
CA VAL A 398 -41.17 5.23 -12.71
C VAL A 398 -40.33 6.50 -12.81
N GLN A 399 -40.97 7.56 -13.32
CA GLN A 399 -40.47 8.88 -13.73
C GLN A 399 -40.51 9.95 -12.61
N GLY A 400 -39.73 11.02 -12.81
CA GLY A 400 -40.05 12.40 -12.38
C GLY A 400 -39.47 12.81 -11.02
N GLN A 401 -38.98 14.02 -10.75
CA GLN A 401 -39.14 15.33 -11.41
C GLN A 401 -37.96 16.24 -11.01
N ALA A 402 -37.66 17.19 -11.89
CA ALA A 402 -36.81 18.36 -11.63
C ALA A 402 -37.63 19.50 -11.01
N VAL A 403 -37.03 20.26 -10.09
CA VAL A 403 -37.42 21.66 -9.79
C VAL A 403 -36.16 22.48 -9.51
N ALA A 404 -36.16 23.69 -10.05
CA ALA A 404 -35.04 24.57 -10.31
C ALA A 404 -34.75 25.63 -9.22
N ALA A 405 -33.66 26.36 -9.48
CA ALA A 405 -33.40 27.79 -9.18
C ALA A 405 -32.97 28.14 -7.73
N GLU A 406 -32.20 29.19 -7.43
CA GLU A 406 -31.29 30.15 -8.09
C GLU A 406 -30.91 31.16 -6.98
N ALA A 407 -29.86 31.96 -7.19
CA ALA A 407 -29.33 33.04 -6.32
C ALA A 407 -28.42 32.55 -5.17
N ILE A 408 -27.22 33.09 -4.97
CA ILE A 408 -26.87 34.51 -4.93
C ILE A 408 -25.47 34.73 -5.53
N ALA A 409 -25.42 35.45 -6.65
CA ALA A 409 -24.28 36.27 -7.04
C ALA A 409 -24.57 37.71 -6.61
N ARG A 410 -23.67 38.32 -5.84
CA ARG A 410 -23.32 39.76 -5.88
C ARG A 410 -22.35 40.11 -4.75
N SER A 411 -21.10 40.41 -5.10
CA SER A 411 -20.41 41.65 -4.71
C SER A 411 -19.00 41.67 -5.31
N ALA A 412 -18.68 42.73 -6.05
CA ALA A 412 -17.39 43.05 -6.64
C ALA A 412 -17.00 44.50 -6.27
N ALA A 413 -15.68 44.78 -6.25
CA ALA A 413 -14.94 46.06 -6.37
C ALA A 413 -13.95 46.31 -5.20
N HIS A 414 -12.62 46.10 -5.33
CA HIS A 414 -11.51 46.96 -5.85
C HIS A 414 -10.51 47.33 -4.71
N PRO A 415 -9.25 47.83 -4.92
CA PRO A 415 -8.12 47.34 -5.75
C PRO A 415 -6.71 47.29 -5.04
N LEU A 416 -5.75 46.55 -5.64
CA LEU A 416 -4.25 46.62 -5.65
C LEU A 416 -3.37 46.59 -4.36
N SER A 417 -2.54 45.53 -4.21
CA SER A 417 -1.25 45.52 -3.46
C SER A 417 -0.29 44.40 -3.95
N PRO A 418 1.05 44.53 -3.92
CA PRO A 418 2.01 43.57 -4.52
C PRO A 418 2.18 42.25 -3.76
N VAL A 419 1.40 42.02 -2.70
CA VAL A 419 1.48 40.85 -1.81
C VAL A 419 0.70 39.64 -2.38
N THR A 420 -0.04 39.83 -3.47
CA THR A 420 -0.96 38.83 -4.05
C THR A 420 -0.25 37.54 -4.52
N GLY A 421 1.03 37.61 -4.92
CA GLY A 421 1.79 36.43 -5.37
C GLY A 421 2.21 35.46 -4.25
N LEU A 422 2.41 35.97 -3.02
CA LEU A 422 2.76 35.14 -1.87
C LEU A 422 1.51 34.52 -1.22
N ILE A 423 0.40 35.26 -1.22
CA ILE A 423 -0.89 34.80 -0.67
C ILE A 423 -1.55 33.78 -1.59
N ALA A 424 -1.39 33.88 -2.92
CA ALA A 424 -1.87 32.86 -3.86
C ALA A 424 -1.16 31.51 -3.66
N ALA A 425 0.13 31.52 -3.33
CA ALA A 425 0.87 30.29 -3.02
C ALA A 425 0.42 29.67 -1.68
N ASP A 426 0.06 30.49 -0.69
CA ASP A 426 -0.40 30.04 0.64
C ASP A 426 -1.90 29.61 0.64
N THR A 427 -2.74 30.22 -0.20
CA THR A 427 -4.13 29.78 -0.44
C THR A 427 -4.20 28.54 -1.35
N ALA A 428 -3.30 28.42 -2.33
CA ALA A 428 -3.15 27.19 -3.13
C ALA A 428 -2.59 26.02 -2.30
N THR A 429 -1.71 26.26 -1.33
CA THR A 429 -1.16 25.20 -0.45
C THR A 429 -2.09 24.81 0.70
N SER A 430 -2.92 25.72 1.22
CA SER A 430 -4.00 25.35 2.17
C SER A 430 -5.12 24.56 1.48
N GLY A 431 -5.42 24.85 0.21
CA GLY A 431 -6.28 24.02 -0.64
C GLY A 431 -5.69 22.63 -0.95
N LEU A 432 -4.36 22.52 -1.04
CA LEU A 432 -3.65 21.26 -1.32
C LEU A 432 -3.86 20.20 -0.23
N HIS A 433 -3.92 20.60 1.05
CA HIS A 433 -4.19 19.69 2.18
C HIS A 433 -5.68 19.40 2.37
N ALA A 434 -6.56 20.32 1.98
CA ALA A 434 -8.01 20.15 2.09
C ALA A 434 -8.63 19.36 0.91
N ALA A 435 -7.94 19.28 -0.23
CA ALA A 435 -8.41 18.63 -1.46
C ALA A 435 -7.91 17.19 -1.65
N ILE A 436 -6.92 16.73 -0.87
CA ILE A 436 -6.55 15.31 -0.83
C ILE A 436 -7.71 14.54 -0.16
N GLY A 437 -8.40 13.70 -0.92
CA GLY A 437 -9.55 12.92 -0.44
C GLY A 437 -10.92 13.64 -0.51
N LYS A 438 -11.02 14.76 -1.23
CA LYS A 438 -12.32 15.37 -1.58
C LYS A 438 -12.42 15.46 -3.11
N PRO A 439 -13.39 14.80 -3.78
CA PRO A 439 -13.67 15.14 -5.18
C PRO A 439 -14.07 16.61 -5.22
N GLN A 440 -13.26 17.43 -5.89
CA GLN A 440 -13.63 18.81 -6.11
C GLN A 440 -14.85 18.82 -7.06
N PRO A 441 -15.92 19.57 -6.75
CA PRO A 441 -17.09 19.66 -7.63
C PRO A 441 -16.75 20.14 -9.05
N ALA A 442 -15.58 20.76 -9.26
CA ALA A 442 -15.05 21.13 -10.57
C ALA A 442 -14.41 19.96 -11.38
N ALA A 443 -13.98 18.86 -10.75
CA ALA A 443 -13.33 17.74 -11.45
C ALA A 443 -14.31 16.72 -12.07
N GLN A 444 -15.49 16.54 -11.45
CA GLN A 444 -16.57 15.68 -11.96
C GLN A 444 -17.01 15.99 -13.40
N PRO A 445 -17.25 17.27 -13.79
CA PRO A 445 -17.65 17.59 -15.16
C PRO A 445 -16.56 17.34 -16.20
N PHE A 446 -15.27 17.25 -15.83
CA PHE A 446 -14.22 16.88 -16.78
C PHE A 446 -14.24 15.38 -17.10
N VAL A 447 -14.28 14.52 -16.07
CA VAL A 447 -14.29 13.07 -16.27
C VAL A 447 -15.53 12.65 -17.05
N GLU A 448 -16.70 13.22 -16.74
CA GLU A 448 -17.93 12.99 -17.51
C GLU A 448 -17.79 13.43 -18.97
N ARG A 449 -17.29 14.65 -19.23
CA ARG A 449 -17.03 15.13 -20.61
C ARG A 449 -16.03 14.26 -21.36
N LEU A 450 -14.96 13.83 -20.69
CA LEU A 450 -13.95 12.95 -21.27
C LEU A 450 -14.55 11.60 -21.64
N LEU A 451 -15.31 10.98 -20.73
CA LEU A 451 -15.97 9.68 -20.98
C LEU A 451 -17.04 9.78 -22.08
N GLN A 452 -17.86 10.83 -22.08
CA GLN A 452 -18.82 11.09 -23.16
C GLN A 452 -18.13 11.26 -24.51
N ARG A 453 -17.01 11.99 -24.55
CA ARG A 453 -16.27 12.21 -25.79
C ARG A 453 -15.60 10.92 -26.29
N VAL A 454 -14.99 10.15 -25.39
CA VAL A 454 -14.44 8.81 -25.66
C VAL A 454 -15.50 7.89 -26.26
N GLU A 455 -16.72 7.93 -25.74
CA GLU A 455 -17.85 7.15 -26.26
C GLU A 455 -18.28 7.63 -27.65
N SER A 456 -18.48 8.93 -27.84
CA SER A 456 -18.86 9.52 -29.14
C SER A 456 -17.85 9.25 -30.26
N LEU A 457 -16.57 9.08 -29.92
CA LEU A 457 -15.50 8.81 -30.87
C LEU A 457 -15.16 7.31 -31.00
N GLY A 458 -15.96 6.43 -30.39
CA GLY A 458 -15.81 4.98 -30.49
C GLY A 458 -14.53 4.43 -29.83
N LEU A 459 -13.90 5.18 -28.93
CA LEU A 459 -12.66 4.77 -28.26
C LEU A 459 -12.91 3.90 -27.02
N ARG A 460 -14.17 3.77 -26.57
CA ARG A 460 -14.54 3.00 -25.37
C ARG A 460 -14.11 1.53 -25.46
N ALA A 461 -14.27 0.90 -26.62
CA ALA A 461 -13.84 -0.49 -26.84
C ALA A 461 -12.31 -0.65 -26.68
N SER A 462 -11.53 0.36 -27.08
CA SER A 462 -10.08 0.37 -26.92
C SER A 462 -9.63 0.56 -25.46
N LEU A 463 -10.53 0.86 -24.52
CA LEU A 463 -10.20 0.97 -23.09
C LEU A 463 -10.56 -0.31 -22.30
N SER A 464 -11.36 -1.21 -22.86
CA SER A 464 -11.89 -2.37 -22.14
C SER A 464 -10.93 -3.56 -22.07
N ASP A 465 -10.07 -3.77 -23.06
CA ASP A 465 -9.15 -4.90 -23.14
C ASP A 465 -7.68 -4.46 -23.27
N ALA A 466 -6.77 -5.35 -22.91
CA ALA A 466 -5.34 -5.04 -22.83
C ALA A 466 -4.73 -4.73 -24.22
N THR A 467 -5.20 -5.42 -25.27
CA THR A 467 -4.75 -5.23 -26.65
C THR A 467 -5.25 -3.92 -27.24
N GLY A 468 -6.53 -3.59 -27.08
CA GLY A 468 -7.09 -2.31 -27.50
C GLY A 468 -6.42 -1.14 -26.79
N ALA A 469 -6.15 -1.28 -25.49
CA ALA A 469 -5.48 -0.23 -24.71
C ALA A 469 -4.04 0.00 -25.17
N GLN A 470 -3.35 -1.07 -25.60
CA GLN A 470 -2.03 -0.97 -26.22
C GLN A 470 -2.07 -0.17 -27.51
N LEU A 471 -2.99 -0.47 -28.41
CA LEU A 471 -3.15 0.24 -29.68
C LEU A 471 -3.62 1.69 -29.47
N LEU A 472 -4.43 1.94 -28.43
CA LEU A 472 -4.80 3.31 -28.03
C LEU A 472 -3.57 4.12 -27.61
N ALA A 473 -2.72 3.57 -26.75
CA ALA A 473 -1.50 4.25 -26.30
C ALA A 473 -0.54 4.56 -27.47
N LEU A 474 -0.39 3.62 -28.42
CA LEU A 474 0.42 3.83 -29.63
C LEU A 474 -0.21 4.87 -30.56
N GLY A 475 -1.54 4.84 -30.76
CA GLY A 475 -2.27 5.81 -31.58
C GLY A 475 -2.21 7.24 -31.04
N LEU A 476 -2.17 7.41 -29.72
CA LEU A 476 -1.98 8.72 -29.08
C LEU A 476 -0.56 9.28 -29.25
N LEU A 477 0.41 8.42 -29.58
CA LEU A 477 1.80 8.79 -29.84
C LEU A 477 2.04 9.21 -31.30
N VAL A 478 1.18 8.80 -32.23
CA VAL A 478 1.34 9.13 -33.65
C VAL A 478 1.14 10.63 -33.86
N GLU A 479 2.08 11.26 -34.55
CA GLU A 479 2.05 12.69 -34.84
C GLU A 479 1.05 13.05 -35.94
N GLN A 480 0.64 14.32 -35.98
CA GLN A 480 -0.31 14.80 -36.99
C GLN A 480 0.33 15.00 -38.37
N GLU A 481 1.66 15.19 -38.42
CA GLU A 481 2.41 15.36 -39.66
C GLU A 481 2.45 14.05 -40.46
N GLN A 482 1.86 14.05 -41.66
CA GLN A 482 1.62 12.84 -42.46
C GLN A 482 2.90 12.00 -42.71
N ALA A 483 4.03 12.65 -42.97
CA ALA A 483 5.30 11.97 -43.22
C ALA A 483 5.92 11.31 -41.97
N MET A 484 5.63 11.84 -40.77
CA MET A 484 6.01 11.20 -39.50
C MET A 484 5.04 10.08 -39.17
N ALA A 485 3.73 10.32 -39.33
CA ALA A 485 2.68 9.34 -39.08
C ALA A 485 2.88 8.05 -39.88
N GLN A 486 3.15 8.16 -41.19
CA GLN A 486 3.41 6.99 -42.04
C GLN A 486 4.61 6.16 -41.57
N ARG A 487 5.69 6.81 -41.10
CA ARG A 487 6.87 6.10 -40.57
C ARG A 487 6.56 5.42 -39.24
N GLN A 488 5.78 6.06 -38.37
CA GLN A 488 5.34 5.51 -37.08
C GLN A 488 4.37 4.33 -37.25
N GLU A 489 3.42 4.44 -38.16
CA GLU A 489 2.46 3.38 -38.50
C GLU A 489 3.15 2.18 -39.14
N ALA A 490 4.18 2.39 -39.96
CA ALA A 490 4.99 1.29 -40.52
C ALA A 490 5.69 0.47 -39.41
N VAL A 491 6.15 1.12 -38.34
CA VAL A 491 6.71 0.44 -37.16
C VAL A 491 5.64 -0.41 -36.46
N VAL A 492 4.43 0.11 -36.29
CA VAL A 492 3.31 -0.65 -35.71
C VAL A 492 2.91 -1.82 -36.61
N ALA A 493 2.83 -1.61 -37.93
CA ALA A 493 2.49 -2.64 -38.91
C ALA A 493 3.51 -3.79 -38.89
N GLY A 494 4.80 -3.47 -38.77
CA GLY A 494 5.86 -4.49 -38.63
C GLY A 494 5.77 -5.30 -37.34
N ALA A 495 5.24 -4.72 -36.25
CA ALA A 495 5.17 -5.37 -34.95
C ALA A 495 3.87 -6.17 -34.71
N PHE A 496 2.74 -5.69 -35.23
CA PHE A 496 1.40 -6.23 -34.95
C PHE A 496 0.55 -6.53 -36.20
N GLY A 497 1.06 -6.26 -37.40
CA GLY A 497 0.33 -6.44 -38.66
C GLY A 497 -0.46 -5.21 -39.12
N ALA A 498 -0.98 -5.28 -40.34
CA ALA A 498 -1.66 -4.15 -40.99
C ALA A 498 -2.96 -3.73 -40.29
N ASP A 499 -3.71 -4.67 -39.72
CA ASP A 499 -4.96 -4.37 -39.01
C ASP A 499 -4.74 -3.52 -37.76
N ALA A 500 -3.63 -3.76 -37.05
CA ALA A 500 -3.24 -2.98 -35.89
C ALA A 500 -2.85 -1.55 -36.27
N ALA A 501 -2.13 -1.37 -37.39
CA ALA A 501 -1.81 -0.04 -37.92
C ALA A 501 -3.08 0.74 -38.31
N ALA A 502 -4.05 0.07 -38.95
CA ALA A 502 -5.35 0.68 -39.26
C ALA A 502 -6.15 1.08 -38.00
N GLN A 503 -6.02 0.32 -36.90
CA GLN A 503 -6.63 0.69 -35.61
C GLN A 503 -5.90 1.87 -34.95
N VAL A 504 -4.57 1.92 -35.01
CA VAL A 504 -3.76 3.05 -34.55
C VAL A 504 -4.13 4.33 -35.32
N GLU A 505 -4.33 4.25 -36.63
CA GLU A 505 -4.76 5.39 -37.44
C GLU A 505 -6.17 5.89 -37.08
N ARG A 506 -7.10 4.96 -36.78
CA ARG A 506 -8.43 5.32 -36.26
C ARG A 506 -8.33 6.06 -34.93
N VAL A 507 -7.46 5.60 -34.01
CA VAL A 507 -7.21 6.28 -32.74
C VAL A 507 -6.60 7.66 -32.96
N ARG A 508 -5.61 7.80 -33.86
CA ARG A 508 -5.00 9.10 -34.20
C ARG A 508 -6.05 10.09 -34.72
N SER A 509 -6.89 9.65 -35.65
CA SER A 509 -7.98 10.45 -36.23
C SER A 509 -9.03 10.86 -35.20
N ALA A 510 -9.36 10.00 -34.24
CA ALA A 510 -10.24 10.33 -33.13
C ALA A 510 -9.58 11.31 -32.15
N ALA A 511 -8.31 11.10 -31.80
CA ALA A 511 -7.56 11.96 -30.90
C ALA A 511 -7.35 13.38 -31.47
N ALA A 512 -7.25 13.51 -32.80
CA ALA A 512 -7.20 14.80 -33.50
C ALA A 512 -8.46 15.67 -33.26
N GLN A 513 -9.59 15.05 -32.93
CA GLN A 513 -10.87 15.72 -32.66
C GLN A 513 -11.05 16.07 -31.17
N MET A 514 -10.02 15.89 -30.35
CA MET A 514 -10.01 16.21 -28.92
C MET A 514 -8.98 17.31 -28.62
N PRO A 515 -9.15 18.06 -27.52
CA PRO A 515 -8.16 19.02 -27.07
C PRO A 515 -6.78 18.36 -26.84
N PRO A 516 -5.65 18.99 -27.23
CA PRO A 516 -4.32 18.40 -27.12
C PRO A 516 -3.93 17.94 -25.71
N GLY A 517 -4.45 18.60 -24.67
CA GLY A 517 -4.23 18.27 -23.26
C GLY A 517 -4.89 16.96 -22.80
N TRP A 518 -5.75 16.34 -23.60
CA TRP A 518 -6.49 15.13 -23.20
C TRP A 518 -5.71 13.83 -23.46
N ARG A 519 -4.58 13.89 -24.18
CA ARG A 519 -3.75 12.70 -24.47
C ARG A 519 -3.32 11.93 -23.21
N LEU A 520 -2.76 12.62 -22.21
CA LEU A 520 -2.31 11.98 -20.97
C LEU A 520 -3.48 11.45 -20.12
N PRO A 521 -4.58 12.21 -19.90
CA PRO A 521 -5.79 11.68 -19.27
C PRO A 521 -6.36 10.41 -19.94
N LEU A 522 -6.33 10.31 -21.26
CA LEU A 522 -6.77 9.09 -21.97
C LEU A 522 -5.86 7.89 -21.67
N VAL A 523 -4.55 8.14 -21.53
CA VAL A 523 -3.59 7.10 -21.14
C VAL A 523 -3.76 6.69 -19.68
N ASP A 524 -4.09 7.64 -18.79
CA ASP A 524 -4.45 7.35 -17.41
C ASP A 524 -5.70 6.45 -17.35
N LEU A 525 -6.71 6.69 -18.19
CA LEU A 525 -7.90 5.82 -18.33
C LEU A 525 -7.56 4.43 -18.89
N ALA A 526 -6.60 4.33 -19.80
CA ALA A 526 -6.16 3.06 -20.38
C ALA A 526 -5.26 2.24 -19.43
N MET A 527 -4.67 2.89 -18.43
CA MET A 527 -3.66 2.30 -17.55
C MET A 527 -4.11 1.02 -16.83
N PRO A 528 -5.36 0.87 -16.32
CA PRO A 528 -5.82 -0.37 -15.71
C PRO A 528 -5.80 -1.55 -16.69
N ALA A 529 -6.17 -1.35 -17.95
CA ALA A 529 -6.12 -2.39 -18.98
C ALA A 529 -4.68 -2.70 -19.40
N LEU A 530 -3.84 -1.66 -19.56
CA LEU A 530 -2.41 -1.82 -19.88
C LEU A 530 -1.63 -2.59 -18.80
N ARG A 531 -2.00 -2.44 -17.52
CA ARG A 531 -1.36 -3.16 -16.40
C ARG A 531 -1.69 -4.65 -16.37
N LYS A 532 -2.77 -5.09 -17.03
CA LYS A 532 -3.11 -6.52 -17.18
C LYS A 532 -2.16 -7.25 -18.13
N LEU A 533 -1.40 -6.52 -18.96
CA LEU A 533 -0.41 -7.12 -19.85
C LEU A 533 0.70 -7.85 -19.07
N PRO A 534 1.15 -9.04 -19.53
CA PRO A 534 2.32 -9.70 -18.98
C PRO A 534 3.55 -8.76 -18.93
N PRO A 535 4.48 -8.92 -17.97
CA PRO A 535 5.66 -8.05 -17.85
C PRO A 535 6.44 -7.89 -19.16
N ALA A 536 6.65 -8.97 -19.92
CA ALA A 536 7.32 -8.94 -21.22
C ALA A 536 6.55 -8.12 -22.27
N ALA A 537 5.22 -8.20 -22.28
CA ALA A 537 4.37 -7.44 -23.20
C ALA A 537 4.36 -5.94 -22.86
N ARG A 538 4.38 -5.58 -21.56
CA ARG A 538 4.53 -4.18 -21.10
C ARG A 538 5.85 -3.59 -21.55
N GLN A 539 6.94 -4.34 -21.39
CA GLN A 539 8.26 -3.90 -21.84
C GLN A 539 8.31 -3.74 -23.36
N ARG A 540 7.76 -4.70 -24.11
CA ARG A 540 7.65 -4.61 -25.57
C ARG A 540 6.86 -3.39 -26.04
N LEU A 541 5.79 -3.01 -25.33
CA LEU A 541 5.04 -1.78 -25.61
C LEU A 541 5.91 -0.53 -25.46
N VAL A 542 6.66 -0.41 -24.36
CA VAL A 542 7.55 0.74 -24.13
C VAL A 542 8.67 0.79 -25.17
N GLU A 543 9.25 -0.35 -25.53
CA GLU A 543 10.27 -0.45 -26.59
C GLU A 543 9.71 -0.05 -27.96
N LEU A 544 8.48 -0.47 -28.29
CA LEU A 544 7.82 -0.09 -29.53
C LEU A 544 7.49 1.40 -29.58
N ALA A 545 7.01 1.99 -28.48
CA ALA A 545 6.78 3.43 -28.37
C ALA A 545 8.07 4.22 -28.61
N ARG A 546 9.20 3.77 -28.04
CA ARG A 546 10.52 4.35 -28.29
C ARG A 546 10.91 4.25 -29.77
N ALA A 547 10.68 3.10 -30.40
CA ALA A 547 10.97 2.88 -31.81
C ALA A 547 10.13 3.78 -32.74
N MET A 548 8.85 4.01 -32.42
CA MET A 548 7.98 4.93 -33.16
C MET A 548 8.51 6.36 -33.09
N ILE A 549 8.90 6.85 -31.91
CA ILE A 549 9.47 8.19 -31.75
C ILE A 549 10.76 8.34 -32.56
N ALA A 550 11.64 7.33 -32.50
CA ALA A 550 12.88 7.32 -33.28
C ALA A 550 12.60 7.36 -34.80
N ALA A 551 11.58 6.65 -35.29
CA ALA A 551 11.19 6.65 -36.70
C ALA A 551 10.69 8.01 -37.20
N GLY A 552 10.14 8.84 -36.31
CA GLY A 552 9.71 10.21 -36.62
C GLY A 552 10.87 11.14 -37.00
N GLY A 553 12.11 10.83 -36.58
CA GLY A 553 13.32 11.60 -36.89
C GLY A 553 13.51 12.89 -36.09
N ARG A 554 12.50 13.31 -35.32
CA ARG A 554 12.56 14.38 -34.31
C ARG A 554 11.61 14.04 -33.17
N VAL A 555 11.97 14.38 -31.94
CA VAL A 555 11.13 14.15 -30.76
C VAL A 555 10.30 15.39 -30.46
N THR A 556 8.99 15.27 -30.45
CA THR A 556 8.08 16.37 -30.06
C THR A 556 7.84 16.38 -28.54
N LEU A 557 7.36 17.51 -28.02
CA LEU A 557 7.00 17.59 -26.60
C LEU A 557 5.88 16.60 -26.23
N PRO A 558 4.75 16.49 -26.96
CA PRO A 558 3.72 15.48 -26.69
C PRO A 558 4.25 14.04 -26.69
N GLU A 559 5.09 13.67 -27.65
CA GLU A 559 5.74 12.35 -27.72
C GLU A 559 6.59 12.09 -26.47
N PHE A 560 7.43 13.05 -26.10
CA PHE A 560 8.30 12.96 -24.92
C PHE A 560 7.48 12.80 -23.63
N LEU A 561 6.44 13.61 -23.44
CA LEU A 561 5.61 13.56 -22.23
C LEU A 561 4.87 12.22 -22.13
N LEU A 562 4.24 11.78 -23.22
CA LEU A 562 3.52 10.51 -23.28
C LEU A 562 4.43 9.31 -23.05
N TYR A 563 5.57 9.26 -23.74
CA TYR A 563 6.58 8.22 -23.56
C TYR A 563 7.07 8.15 -22.12
N THR A 564 7.39 9.28 -21.52
CA THR A 564 7.88 9.35 -20.13
C THR A 564 6.85 8.79 -19.15
N VAL A 565 5.55 9.07 -19.36
CA VAL A 565 4.48 8.49 -18.54
C VAL A 565 4.37 6.97 -18.76
N LEU A 566 4.41 6.49 -20.00
CA LEU A 566 4.36 5.05 -20.29
C LEU A 566 5.56 4.31 -19.69
N GLU A 567 6.77 4.83 -19.84
CA GLU A 567 7.99 4.26 -19.28
C GLU A 567 7.95 4.23 -17.74
N ALA A 568 7.52 5.34 -17.11
CA ALA A 568 7.42 5.42 -15.66
C ALA A 568 6.37 4.46 -15.05
N ARG A 569 5.29 4.18 -15.79
CA ARG A 569 4.16 3.36 -15.29
C ARG A 569 4.24 1.88 -15.68
N LEU A 570 4.85 1.56 -16.83
CA LEU A 570 4.87 0.21 -17.41
C LEU A 570 6.28 -0.37 -17.59
N GLY A 571 7.32 0.46 -17.61
CA GLY A 571 8.70 0.03 -17.82
C GLY A 571 9.26 -0.84 -16.69
N VAL A 572 10.47 -1.35 -16.89
CA VAL A 572 11.17 -2.23 -15.91
C VAL A 572 11.34 -1.52 -14.56
N ALA A 573 11.63 -0.21 -14.58
CA ALA A 573 11.75 0.60 -13.38
C ALA A 573 10.43 0.77 -12.61
N ALA A 574 9.26 0.55 -13.25
CA ALA A 574 7.97 0.57 -12.55
C ALA A 574 7.81 -0.61 -11.58
N GLN A 575 8.61 -1.67 -11.71
CA GLN A 575 8.50 -2.92 -10.95
C GLN A 575 9.43 -2.96 -9.73
N SER A 576 10.26 -1.94 -9.49
CA SER A 576 11.19 -1.93 -8.36
C SER A 576 11.37 -0.52 -7.78
N ALA A 577 11.26 -0.38 -6.46
CA ALA A 577 11.58 0.87 -5.78
C ALA A 577 13.08 1.15 -5.95
N LEU A 578 13.43 2.16 -6.75
CA LEU A 578 14.83 2.58 -6.88
C LEU A 578 15.33 3.06 -5.50
N PRO A 579 16.50 2.60 -5.04
CA PRO A 579 17.07 3.09 -3.79
C PRO A 579 17.36 4.59 -3.91
N ALA A 580 17.09 5.34 -2.83
CA ALA A 580 17.41 6.77 -2.78
C ALA A 580 18.94 6.96 -2.90
N ARG A 581 19.36 7.61 -3.99
CA ARG A 581 20.77 7.91 -4.29
C ARG A 581 21.17 9.32 -3.84
N TYR A 582 20.21 10.24 -3.77
CA TYR A 582 20.45 11.64 -3.43
C TYR A 582 19.63 12.02 -2.20
N ALA A 583 20.27 12.59 -1.18
CA ALA A 583 19.60 12.97 0.06
C ALA A 583 18.82 14.27 -0.06
N SER A 584 19.29 15.19 -0.92
CA SER A 584 18.75 16.55 -1.03
C SER A 584 18.68 17.05 -2.47
N LEU A 585 17.82 18.05 -2.72
CA LEU A 585 17.76 18.74 -4.02
C LEU A 585 19.02 19.58 -4.30
N ARG A 586 19.81 19.92 -3.28
CA ARG A 586 21.07 20.65 -3.46
C ARG A 586 22.06 19.85 -4.31
N ASP A 587 22.00 18.52 -4.20
CA ASP A 587 22.85 17.60 -4.95
C ASP A 587 22.42 17.46 -6.43
N LEU A 588 21.25 18.00 -6.79
CA LEU A 588 20.60 17.90 -8.10
C LEU A 588 20.11 19.26 -8.60
N GLY A 589 20.83 20.34 -8.28
CA GLY A 589 20.41 21.71 -8.59
C GLY A 589 20.27 21.96 -10.10
N GLU A 590 21.17 21.42 -10.92
CA GLU A 590 21.12 21.54 -12.38
C GLU A 590 19.97 20.76 -13.00
N GLU A 591 19.69 19.55 -12.51
CA GLU A 591 18.57 18.73 -12.99
C GLU A 591 17.23 19.38 -12.62
N ALA A 592 17.12 19.90 -11.39
CA ALA A 592 15.94 20.63 -10.95
C ALA A 592 15.74 21.90 -11.79
N ARG A 593 16.82 22.64 -12.10
CA ARG A 593 16.81 23.80 -13.00
C ARG A 593 16.33 23.43 -14.40
N GLN A 594 16.80 22.33 -14.98
CA GLN A 594 16.36 21.87 -16.30
C GLN A 594 14.85 21.59 -16.34
N ALA A 595 14.34 20.85 -15.36
CA ALA A 595 12.93 20.50 -15.30
C ALA A 595 12.04 21.72 -15.02
N LEU A 596 12.44 22.64 -14.11
CA LEU A 596 11.71 23.89 -13.89
C LEU A 596 11.73 24.80 -15.12
N SER A 597 12.85 24.86 -15.84
CA SER A 597 12.98 25.65 -17.06
C SER A 597 12.08 25.12 -18.18
N LEU A 598 11.90 23.80 -18.29
CA LEU A 598 10.93 23.20 -19.21
C LEU A 598 9.51 23.68 -18.88
N VAL A 599 9.07 23.53 -17.62
CA VAL A 599 7.72 23.95 -17.19
C VAL A 599 7.53 25.45 -17.43
N ALA A 600 8.54 26.27 -17.12
CA ALA A 600 8.50 27.71 -17.30
C ALA A 600 8.38 28.11 -18.78
N THR A 601 9.14 27.45 -19.66
CA THR A 601 9.15 27.72 -21.11
C THR A 601 7.81 27.39 -21.75
N VAL A 602 7.16 26.30 -21.32
CA VAL A 602 5.83 25.96 -21.84
C VAL A 602 4.72 26.79 -21.19
N ARG A 603 4.90 27.22 -19.94
CA ARG A 603 3.90 28.04 -19.23
C ARG A 603 3.86 29.48 -19.72
N MET A 604 5.03 30.09 -19.92
CA MET A 604 5.18 31.47 -20.37
C MET A 604 6.23 31.57 -21.49
N PRO A 605 5.90 31.19 -22.74
CA PRO A 605 6.87 31.15 -23.84
C PRO A 605 7.57 32.49 -24.12
N GLN A 606 6.87 33.61 -23.88
CA GLN A 606 7.41 34.96 -24.09
C GLN A 606 8.20 35.50 -22.88
N ALA A 607 7.97 34.95 -21.69
CA ALA A 607 8.58 35.44 -20.44
C ALA A 607 8.89 34.29 -19.46
N PRO A 608 9.68 33.27 -19.85
CA PRO A 608 9.90 32.07 -19.05
C PRO A 608 10.58 32.39 -17.72
N ALA A 609 11.42 33.42 -17.66
CA ALA A 609 12.09 33.86 -16.43
C ALA A 609 11.10 34.21 -15.31
N LYS A 610 9.94 34.79 -15.63
CA LYS A 610 8.92 35.14 -14.63
C LYS A 610 8.30 33.91 -13.97
N ALA A 611 7.99 32.89 -14.77
CA ALA A 611 7.45 31.63 -14.25
C ALA A 611 8.52 30.84 -13.49
N TYR A 612 9.74 30.79 -14.03
CA TYR A 612 10.86 30.07 -13.42
C TYR A 612 11.21 30.59 -12.02
N THR A 613 11.30 31.90 -11.84
CA THR A 613 11.68 32.51 -10.55
C THR A 613 10.70 32.17 -9.43
N ALA A 614 9.40 32.02 -9.73
CA ALA A 614 8.39 31.60 -8.76
C ALA A 614 8.68 30.21 -8.17
N GLY A 615 9.15 29.26 -9.00
CA GLY A 615 9.57 27.94 -8.53
C GLY A 615 10.96 27.92 -7.91
N ALA A 616 11.92 28.62 -8.53
CA ALA A 616 13.31 28.64 -8.07
C ALA A 616 13.44 29.23 -6.66
N ALA A 617 12.63 30.23 -6.30
CA ALA A 617 12.61 30.84 -4.97
C ALA A 617 12.24 29.85 -3.85
N LEU A 618 11.57 28.73 -4.17
CA LEU A 618 11.19 27.68 -3.20
C LEU A 618 12.31 26.65 -2.96
N LEU A 619 13.38 26.69 -3.74
CA LEU A 619 14.47 25.72 -3.72
C LEU A 619 15.79 26.40 -3.30
N GLN A 620 16.57 25.70 -2.48
CA GLN A 620 17.86 26.20 -2.01
C GLN A 620 18.99 25.65 -2.88
N GLY A 621 19.91 26.51 -3.33
CA GLY A 621 21.11 26.10 -4.08
C GLY A 621 20.85 25.85 -5.57
N ILE A 622 19.83 26.47 -6.15
CA ILE A 622 19.53 26.42 -7.58
C ILE A 622 19.87 27.77 -8.22
N ASP A 623 20.39 27.75 -9.45
CA ASP A 623 20.63 28.97 -10.23
C ASP A 623 19.30 29.72 -10.43
N PRO A 624 19.24 31.02 -10.08
CA PRO A 624 18.03 31.83 -10.24
C PRO A 624 17.63 32.06 -11.71
N ASN A 625 18.48 31.73 -12.69
CA ASN A 625 18.22 31.93 -14.10
C ASN A 625 17.75 30.65 -14.82
N PRO A 626 16.67 30.73 -15.63
CA PRO A 626 16.22 29.59 -16.42
C PRO A 626 17.22 29.24 -17.53
N ILE A 627 17.16 28.00 -18.00
CA ILE A 627 17.81 27.58 -19.25
C ILE A 627 16.99 28.11 -20.42
N ALA A 628 17.65 28.75 -21.38
CA ALA A 628 17.02 29.19 -22.63
C ALA A 628 16.48 27.99 -23.43
N ARG A 629 15.43 28.22 -24.22
CA ARG A 629 14.75 27.16 -25.00
C ARG A 629 15.70 26.31 -25.85
N ASP A 630 16.68 26.93 -26.49
CA ASP A 630 17.66 26.25 -27.34
C ASP A 630 18.64 25.35 -26.55
N GLY A 631 18.78 25.60 -25.24
CA GLY A 631 19.56 24.78 -24.32
C GLY A 631 18.76 23.61 -23.70
N LEU A 632 17.44 23.57 -23.88
CA LEU A 632 16.54 22.54 -23.35
C LEU A 632 16.38 21.38 -24.33
N GLY A 633 17.35 20.48 -24.37
CA GLY A 633 17.23 19.20 -25.08
C GLY A 633 16.35 18.21 -24.31
N LEU A 634 15.38 17.58 -24.98
CA LEU A 634 14.48 16.58 -24.37
C LEU A 634 15.24 15.36 -23.83
N GLU A 635 16.37 14.98 -24.45
CA GLU A 635 17.26 13.94 -23.93
C GLU A 635 17.91 14.33 -22.59
N ARG A 636 18.35 15.59 -22.46
CA ARG A 636 18.91 16.09 -21.19
C ARG A 636 17.85 16.12 -20.10
N ILE A 637 16.63 16.53 -20.45
CA ILE A 637 15.49 16.49 -19.54
C ILE A 637 15.21 15.05 -19.12
N SER A 638 15.20 14.08 -20.04
CA SER A 638 15.03 12.66 -19.69
C SER A 638 16.06 12.19 -18.66
N GLN A 639 17.34 12.52 -18.87
CA GLN A 639 18.41 12.19 -17.94
C GLN A 639 18.22 12.88 -16.57
N ALA A 640 17.82 14.15 -16.57
CA ALA A 640 17.51 14.89 -15.35
C ALA A 640 16.36 14.25 -14.57
N LEU A 641 15.27 13.85 -15.24
CA LEU A 641 14.15 13.16 -14.59
C LEU A 641 14.58 11.81 -14.00
N HIS A 642 15.44 11.06 -14.71
CA HIS A 642 15.96 9.81 -14.19
C HIS A 642 16.78 10.01 -12.90
N ARG A 643 17.63 11.05 -12.84
CA ARG A 643 18.40 11.39 -11.64
C ARG A 643 17.52 11.92 -10.51
N LEU A 644 16.58 12.81 -10.82
CA LEU A 644 15.59 13.33 -9.87
C LEU A 644 14.70 12.22 -9.29
N ASN A 645 14.42 11.15 -10.03
CA ASN A 645 13.70 10.01 -9.48
C ASN A 645 14.49 9.27 -8.39
N GLY A 646 15.83 9.33 -8.43
CA GLY A 646 16.71 8.82 -7.38
C GLY A 646 16.80 9.70 -6.13
N LEU A 647 16.09 10.83 -6.09
CA LEU A 647 16.00 11.70 -4.93
C LEU A 647 15.26 11.01 -3.77
N ALA A 648 15.71 11.26 -2.54
CA ALA A 648 15.05 10.77 -1.34
C ALA A 648 13.57 11.17 -1.33
N PRO A 649 12.65 10.27 -0.93
CA PRO A 649 11.21 10.55 -0.98
C PRO A 649 10.75 11.83 -0.29
N LEU A 650 11.47 12.30 0.75
CA LEU A 650 11.17 13.56 1.46
C LEU A 650 11.51 14.83 0.66
N ALA A 651 12.45 14.75 -0.28
CA ALA A 651 12.90 15.91 -1.04
C ALA A 651 12.13 16.08 -2.36
N LYS A 652 11.52 15.00 -2.90
CA LYS A 652 10.69 15.06 -4.13
C LYS A 652 9.53 16.08 -4.04
N PRO A 653 8.82 16.21 -2.91
CA PRO A 653 7.65 17.09 -2.89
C PRO A 653 7.98 18.58 -2.79
N GLN A 654 9.15 18.94 -2.24
CA GLN A 654 9.63 20.32 -2.35
C GLN A 654 9.87 20.69 -3.81
N PHE A 655 10.40 19.76 -4.60
CA PHE A 655 10.56 19.93 -6.04
C PHE A 655 9.22 20.02 -6.77
N ILE A 656 8.27 19.13 -6.47
CA ILE A 656 6.92 19.22 -7.06
C ILE A 656 6.23 20.55 -6.71
N LYS A 657 6.35 21.04 -5.47
CA LYS A 657 5.84 22.36 -5.06
C LYS A 657 6.45 23.49 -5.89
N ALA A 658 7.76 23.43 -6.15
CA ALA A 658 8.42 24.38 -7.04
C ALA A 658 7.85 24.30 -8.46
N CYS A 659 7.66 23.11 -9.02
CA CYS A 659 7.05 22.95 -10.34
C CYS A 659 5.62 23.49 -10.42
N VAL A 660 4.81 23.28 -9.37
CA VAL A 660 3.46 23.84 -9.27
C VAL A 660 3.51 25.36 -9.24
N ALA A 661 4.40 25.96 -8.47
CA ALA A 661 4.58 27.42 -8.44
C ALA A 661 4.96 27.99 -9.81
N VAL A 662 5.78 27.27 -10.60
CA VAL A 662 6.06 27.66 -12.00
C VAL A 662 4.81 27.57 -12.87
N ALA A 663 4.09 26.45 -12.81
CA ALA A 663 2.95 26.18 -13.67
C ALA A 663 1.71 27.03 -13.37
N PHE A 664 1.59 27.55 -12.14
CA PHE A 664 0.46 28.35 -11.64
C PHE A 664 0.89 29.76 -11.20
N VAL A 665 1.95 30.31 -11.79
CA VAL A 665 2.55 31.59 -11.38
C VAL A 665 1.56 32.78 -11.34
N ASP A 666 0.49 32.72 -12.13
CA ASP A 666 -0.57 33.74 -12.22
C ASP A 666 -1.93 33.23 -11.69
N GLY A 667 -1.94 32.11 -10.96
CA GLY A 667 -3.15 31.48 -10.44
C GLY A 667 -3.93 30.64 -11.46
N SER A 668 -3.43 30.48 -12.69
CA SER A 668 -4.00 29.59 -13.71
C SER A 668 -2.90 28.79 -14.42
N THR A 669 -3.27 27.77 -15.18
CA THR A 669 -2.31 26.96 -15.96
C THR A 669 -2.79 26.70 -17.38
N ASN A 670 -1.86 26.38 -18.28
CA ASN A 670 -2.15 25.96 -19.65
C ASN A 670 -1.97 24.44 -19.81
N TRP A 671 -2.47 23.88 -20.91
CA TRP A 671 -2.45 22.42 -21.10
C TRP A 671 -1.03 21.85 -21.18
N GLN A 672 -0.05 22.59 -21.73
CA GLN A 672 1.34 22.12 -21.82
C GLN A 672 1.99 22.03 -20.43
N ALA A 673 1.84 23.08 -19.61
CA ALA A 673 2.36 23.10 -18.24
C ALA A 673 1.69 22.04 -17.36
N ALA A 674 0.37 21.87 -17.49
CA ALA A 674 -0.37 20.80 -16.82
C ALA A 674 0.12 19.40 -17.24
N SER A 675 0.38 19.19 -18.53
CA SER A 675 0.91 17.91 -19.05
C SER A 675 2.34 17.65 -18.59
N CYS A 676 3.18 18.69 -18.53
CA CYS A 676 4.52 18.62 -17.94
C CYS A 676 4.44 18.23 -16.46
N LEU A 677 3.57 18.87 -15.66
CA LEU A 677 3.37 18.52 -14.25
C LEU A 677 2.93 17.07 -14.06
N ARG A 678 1.95 16.60 -14.86
CA ARG A 678 1.51 15.19 -14.87
C ARG A 678 2.69 14.25 -15.10
N THR A 679 3.51 14.57 -16.10
CA THR A 679 4.68 13.78 -16.49
C THR A 679 5.73 13.77 -15.40
N LEU A 680 6.04 14.92 -14.79
CA LEU A 680 6.98 15.03 -13.68
C LEU A 680 6.52 14.22 -12.47
N CYS A 681 5.24 14.28 -12.14
CA CYS A 681 4.66 13.49 -11.05
C CYS A 681 4.76 11.99 -11.34
N ALA A 682 4.45 11.57 -12.56
CA ALA A 682 4.58 10.17 -12.98
C ALA A 682 6.05 9.69 -12.92
N ALA A 683 6.99 10.48 -13.45
CA ALA A 683 8.40 10.14 -13.50
C ALA A 683 9.05 10.06 -12.10
N LEU A 684 8.58 10.87 -11.16
CA LEU A 684 9.09 10.92 -9.79
C LEU A 684 8.31 10.05 -8.80
N ASP A 685 7.29 9.34 -9.24
CA ASP A 685 6.36 8.55 -8.41
C ASP A 685 5.73 9.40 -7.29
N CYS A 686 5.27 10.60 -7.65
CA CYS A 686 4.58 11.53 -6.77
C CYS A 686 3.08 11.61 -7.13
N PRO A 687 2.18 11.83 -6.16
CA PRO A 687 0.77 12.06 -6.46
C PRO A 687 0.58 13.36 -7.24
N LEU A 688 -0.38 13.36 -8.17
CA LEU A 688 -0.71 14.54 -8.96
C LEU A 688 -1.42 15.58 -8.07
N PRO A 689 -1.03 16.87 -8.10
CA PRO A 689 -1.76 17.92 -7.39
C PRO A 689 -3.18 18.10 -7.98
N PRO A 690 -4.22 18.23 -7.14
CA PRO A 690 -5.62 18.32 -7.59
C PRO A 690 -5.92 19.54 -8.47
N GLN A 691 -5.15 20.62 -8.33
CA GLN A 691 -5.27 21.85 -9.12
C GLN A 691 -4.96 21.65 -10.62
N VAL A 692 -4.15 20.63 -10.95
CA VAL A 692 -3.81 20.30 -12.34
C VAL A 692 -5.03 19.78 -13.09
N ASP A 693 -5.96 19.13 -12.39
CA ASP A 693 -7.20 18.64 -12.96
C ASP A 693 -8.28 19.71 -13.07
N SER A 694 -8.25 20.77 -12.24
CA SER A 694 -9.25 21.85 -12.19
C SER A 694 -8.99 23.01 -13.16
N ASP A 695 -7.74 23.40 -13.42
CA ASP A 695 -7.47 24.65 -14.17
C ASP A 695 -7.04 24.44 -15.62
N ALA A 696 -6.63 23.21 -15.98
CA ALA A 696 -6.57 22.79 -17.39
C ALA A 696 -7.95 22.92 -18.08
N GLN A 697 -9.02 23.14 -17.29
CA GLN A 697 -10.41 23.23 -17.68
C GLN A 697 -10.84 24.60 -18.23
N ALA A 698 -10.07 25.69 -18.01
CA ALA A 698 -10.56 27.06 -18.22
C ALA A 698 -10.08 27.75 -19.51
N GLN A 699 -8.98 27.32 -20.14
CA GLN A 699 -8.36 28.04 -21.27
C GLN A 699 -8.65 27.44 -22.65
N ASP A 700 -9.61 26.51 -22.75
CA ASP A 700 -10.04 25.94 -24.05
C ASP A 700 -10.99 26.89 -24.83
N THR A 701 -11.14 28.14 -24.37
CA THR A 701 -11.77 29.22 -25.15
C THR A 701 -10.71 30.15 -25.74
N GLY A 702 -10.12 29.71 -26.86
CA GLY A 702 -9.52 30.57 -27.89
C GLY A 702 -8.24 31.32 -27.55
N SER A 703 -7.11 30.80 -28.03
CA SER A 703 -5.95 31.55 -28.57
C SER A 703 -5.06 30.60 -29.37
#